data_AF-A0AB34FU19-F1
#
_entry.id   AF-A0AB34FU19-F1
#
_cell.length_a   1.000
_cell.length_b   1.000
_cell.length_c   1.000
_cell.angle_alpha   90.00
_cell.angle_beta   90.00
_cell.angle_gamma   90.00
#
_symmetry.space_group_name_H-M   'P 1'
#
loop_
_entity.id
_entity.type
_entity.pdbx_description
1 polymer ?
#
loop_
_entity_poly.entity_id
_entity_poly.type
_entity_poly.pdbx_seq_one_letter_code
_entity_poly.pdbx_strand_id
1 'polypeptide(L)'
;MAAAASELSDDDLVQLSVLRDEETDGLVEAGHLSDKHRWDSPLESTISFEYDEMTLHVTPGPAYPVAQPAWEIVNRSMPIDAVDGLRRRLRGIIAEGHVVNTAERLRAWVAACDGREFDYSKVITLMADEARRALAVFRIERERKTPTKRRKSPASQLGFDMKRGVDIQMLSSSELALRYLGKTPQDVAAMIPPQYRVQHIEEVIRKDLAVGFDQAHAQLRAQLSELPLRVLRRHAPPQMCRSTRVSDYVEHLSRPRLTFHGTQRRFVSSIVRHGFLRPGMRDPSTGAAHAVRCGATYGRGIYSSPDAGFGLAYADWWCGRTAPGSYFGVKLVVCATLMGRARLMYREDGWREHDEAHEGADSHVGNDGLEYVVFAPERILPVYVVHLDWGDDNAAFFEDVPDDPAEYAAWAAARASKNRRKTAPPHPRLLGDDAERQSAGDRQRAREAVFARAAKYFPYGYGPASGTSFQVLEVGEVSEDEEDYGEYQEQRVDGGGGGGDGEGGMGAGGYWSWQKMGEIEDHGGEEGLARDEYLAQKRAHGPAWSDVLLPDEEGGRVTKEDVEDDDYEFCLGRLMGAEDGQDASAYDPAAREAEARELATLIGKIDTDALAARASRLRNGVACTVARLQYDAKTRSSVMGGMNYHIELRFKDGVVWIARIRRFNATSPPAPLRDYIVRSEVATLRFLEQTAVPAPKVHEFALEGPDNPVGVGFILMDKMPGRSLRWSTATPEQRKRVMDQIADVFIELQKNPFRALGSLDESESTRIGPFARESLTNFEGPEMQTIGPCSSWQEYQLSSLRLVLDLILREEMYTQRPMDAYLIHRFLIDLVPCVLPPSAADGKFYLKHADDKGDHVLVDDDFNVTAIIDWEWAHTAPAYHAFNSPIGFLPVAEFYDGKSTIGVDEAAFAQLLESKGRNDLAIHVKRGRVQHLFTFCSGYDLEDWDGFLGLFRGLRDAAGKDGGMGWDEWRATAMARYSDDEGLRSLLVRGTHK
;
A
#
# COMPACT_ATOMS: atom_id res chain seq x y z
N MET A 1 -1.12 -67.40 10.75
CA MET A 1 -1.69 -66.82 9.51
C MET A 1 -1.66 -67.80 8.31
N ALA A 2 -1.53 -69.11 8.52
CA ALA A 2 -1.45 -70.09 7.42
C ALA A 2 -2.78 -70.84 7.14
N ALA A 3 -3.90 -70.43 7.75
CA ALA A 3 -5.18 -71.17 7.68
C ALA A 3 -6.22 -70.57 6.73
N ALA A 4 -6.07 -69.31 6.26
CA ALA A 4 -7.04 -68.67 5.37
C ALA A 4 -6.72 -68.86 3.87
N ALA A 5 -5.46 -69.16 3.53
CA ALA A 5 -5.02 -69.32 2.14
C ALA A 5 -5.38 -70.69 1.53
N SER A 6 -5.83 -71.67 2.32
CA SER A 6 -6.12 -73.03 1.81
C SER A 6 -7.54 -73.22 1.26
N GLU A 7 -8.34 -72.16 1.14
CA GLU A 7 -9.75 -72.21 0.70
C GLU A 7 -10.10 -71.28 -0.48
N LEU A 8 -9.12 -70.63 -1.12
CA LEU A 8 -9.32 -69.77 -2.29
C LEU A 8 -9.03 -70.54 -3.58
N SER A 9 -9.90 -70.41 -4.59
CA SER A 9 -9.69 -70.97 -5.92
C SER A 9 -8.71 -70.13 -6.76
N ASP A 10 -8.16 -70.69 -7.84
CA ASP A 10 -7.29 -69.94 -8.76
C ASP A 10 -8.02 -68.72 -9.36
N ASP A 11 -9.34 -68.83 -9.60
CA ASP A 11 -10.19 -67.73 -10.08
C ASP A 11 -10.32 -66.61 -9.03
N ASP A 12 -10.40 -66.95 -7.73
CA ASP A 12 -10.45 -65.96 -6.65
C ASP A 12 -9.14 -65.16 -6.57
N LEU A 13 -8.00 -65.82 -6.81
CA LEU A 13 -6.68 -65.17 -6.79
C LEU A 13 -6.49 -64.18 -7.94
N VAL A 14 -7.07 -64.46 -9.12
CA VAL A 14 -7.08 -63.54 -10.27
C VAL A 14 -7.89 -62.29 -9.95
N GLN A 15 -9.08 -62.45 -9.35
CA GLN A 15 -9.94 -61.31 -8.98
C GLN A 15 -9.28 -60.43 -7.91
N LEU A 16 -8.60 -61.03 -6.93
CA LEU A 16 -7.81 -60.29 -5.94
C LEU A 16 -6.65 -59.51 -6.57
N SER A 17 -6.10 -59.96 -7.69
CA SER A 17 -5.07 -59.22 -8.43
C SER A 17 -5.61 -57.93 -9.03
N VAL A 18 -6.80 -57.96 -9.61
CA VAL A 18 -7.46 -56.76 -10.16
C VAL A 18 -7.71 -55.71 -9.08
N LEU A 19 -8.15 -56.14 -7.89
CA LEU A 19 -8.34 -55.22 -6.75
C LEU A 19 -7.01 -54.60 -6.29
N ARG A 20 -5.91 -55.37 -6.30
CA ARG A 20 -4.57 -54.83 -5.98
C ARG A 20 -4.10 -53.78 -7.00
N ASP A 21 -4.40 -53.97 -8.28
CA ASP A 21 -4.06 -52.97 -9.30
C ASP A 21 -4.90 -51.69 -9.10
N GLU A 22 -6.18 -51.83 -8.76
CA GLU A 22 -7.07 -50.70 -8.44
C GLU A 22 -6.60 -49.89 -7.19
N GLU A 23 -6.11 -50.57 -6.15
CA GLU A 23 -5.50 -49.89 -5.01
C GLU A 23 -4.14 -49.26 -5.35
N THR A 24 -3.39 -49.87 -6.27
CA THR A 24 -2.13 -49.29 -6.78
C THR A 24 -2.38 -47.96 -7.47
N ASP A 25 -3.42 -47.86 -8.31
CA ASP A 25 -3.81 -46.61 -8.95
C ASP A 25 -4.18 -45.55 -7.90
N GLY A 26 -4.94 -45.92 -6.87
CA GLY A 26 -5.27 -45.03 -5.76
C GLY A 26 -4.03 -44.54 -4.99
N LEU A 27 -3.05 -45.40 -4.76
CA LEU A 27 -1.77 -45.02 -4.12
C LEU A 27 -0.95 -44.05 -4.98
N VAL A 28 -1.01 -44.18 -6.30
CA VAL A 28 -0.34 -43.25 -7.23
C VAL A 28 -1.06 -41.89 -7.24
N GLU A 29 -2.39 -41.89 -7.34
CA GLU A 29 -3.19 -40.66 -7.32
C GLU A 29 -3.04 -39.88 -6.00
N ALA A 30 -2.94 -40.58 -4.87
CA ALA A 30 -2.68 -39.99 -3.55
C ALA A 30 -1.20 -39.59 -3.32
N GLY A 31 -0.35 -39.74 -4.35
CA GLY A 31 1.06 -39.36 -4.33
C GLY A 31 1.92 -40.19 -3.38
N HIS A 32 1.48 -41.41 -3.00
CA HIS A 32 2.29 -42.35 -2.21
C HIS A 32 3.27 -43.13 -3.09
N LEU A 33 2.93 -43.33 -4.37
CA LEU A 33 3.77 -43.98 -5.37
C LEU A 33 3.89 -43.10 -6.63
N SER A 34 5.01 -43.21 -7.33
CA SER A 34 5.18 -42.58 -8.65
C SER A 34 4.49 -43.37 -9.76
N ASP A 35 4.06 -42.68 -10.83
CA ASP A 35 3.36 -43.24 -12.00
C ASP A 35 3.99 -44.50 -12.61
N LYS A 36 5.32 -44.64 -12.54
CA LYS A 36 6.02 -45.86 -13.01
C LYS A 36 5.53 -47.15 -12.35
N HIS A 37 5.03 -47.10 -11.12
CA HIS A 37 4.58 -48.29 -10.39
C HIS A 37 3.20 -48.79 -10.83
N ARG A 38 2.46 -48.06 -11.68
CA ARG A 38 1.20 -48.56 -12.26
C ARG A 38 1.40 -49.81 -13.14
N TRP A 39 2.63 -50.02 -13.61
CA TRP A 39 2.97 -51.09 -14.57
C TRP A 39 3.75 -52.25 -13.95
N ASP A 40 4.08 -52.18 -12.65
CA ASP A 40 4.97 -53.12 -11.96
C ASP A 40 4.23 -53.96 -10.87
N SER A 41 2.89 -53.89 -10.82
CA SER A 41 2.02 -54.56 -9.84
C SER A 41 2.62 -54.62 -8.42
N PRO A 42 2.91 -53.45 -7.80
CA PRO A 42 3.76 -53.34 -6.63
C PRO A 42 3.17 -54.02 -5.38
N LEU A 43 1.85 -54.23 -5.35
CA LEU A 43 1.15 -54.91 -4.26
C LEU A 43 1.23 -56.45 -4.36
N GLU A 44 1.82 -57.02 -5.41
CA GLU A 44 2.15 -58.46 -5.46
C GLU A 44 3.39 -58.81 -4.62
N SER A 45 4.20 -57.82 -4.27
CA SER A 45 5.44 -57.96 -3.51
C SER A 45 5.50 -57.01 -2.30
N THR A 46 6.62 -56.97 -1.60
CA THR A 46 6.80 -56.04 -0.47
C THR A 46 6.98 -54.61 -1.00
N ILE A 47 6.02 -53.74 -0.69
CA ILE A 47 6.08 -52.32 -1.00
C ILE A 47 6.69 -51.53 0.17
N SER A 48 7.51 -50.52 -0.13
CA SER A 48 8.23 -49.73 0.86
C SER A 48 7.88 -48.26 0.71
N PHE A 49 7.29 -47.67 1.75
CA PHE A 49 7.05 -46.23 1.84
C PHE A 49 8.18 -45.59 2.63
N GLU A 50 9.06 -44.87 1.91
CA GLU A 50 10.26 -44.27 2.49
C GLU A 50 10.02 -42.82 2.94
N TYR A 51 10.38 -42.55 4.19
CA TYR A 51 10.40 -41.21 4.78
C TYR A 51 11.75 -40.99 5.47
N ASP A 52 12.10 -39.72 5.73
CA ASP A 52 13.40 -39.38 6.36
C ASP A 52 13.56 -40.04 7.74
N GLU A 53 12.47 -40.14 8.52
CA GLU A 53 12.49 -40.58 9.91
C GLU A 53 12.11 -42.05 10.13
N MET A 54 11.47 -42.70 9.15
CA MET A 54 11.17 -44.13 9.17
C MET A 54 10.87 -44.67 7.76
N THR A 55 10.89 -45.99 7.60
CA THR A 55 10.38 -46.67 6.41
C THR A 55 9.27 -47.64 6.83
N LEU A 56 8.13 -47.61 6.13
CA LEU A 56 7.04 -48.57 6.33
C LEU A 56 7.10 -49.60 5.19
N HIS A 57 7.41 -50.85 5.54
CA HIS A 57 7.33 -51.99 4.62
C HIS A 57 5.99 -52.69 4.79
N VAL A 58 5.26 -52.90 3.71
CA VAL A 58 4.00 -53.64 3.70
C VAL A 58 4.11 -54.78 2.70
N THR A 59 3.79 -55.99 3.14
CA THR A 59 3.80 -57.21 2.35
C THR A 59 2.37 -57.75 2.30
N PRO A 60 1.62 -57.46 1.22
CA PRO A 60 0.20 -57.78 1.15
C PRO A 60 -0.04 -59.29 1.13
N GLY A 61 0.78 -60.02 0.37
CA GLY A 61 0.62 -61.45 0.13
C GLY A 61 -0.46 -61.74 -0.91
N PRO A 62 -0.50 -62.97 -1.45
CA PRO A 62 -1.32 -63.30 -2.63
C PRO A 62 -2.82 -63.26 -2.37
N ALA A 63 -3.24 -63.37 -1.11
CA ALA A 63 -4.64 -63.36 -0.69
C ALA A 63 -5.13 -61.96 -0.24
N TYR A 64 -4.33 -60.90 -0.34
CA TYR A 64 -4.78 -59.53 -0.09
C TYR A 64 -5.72 -59.05 -1.21
N PRO A 65 -6.82 -58.29 -0.93
CA PRO A 65 -7.20 -57.66 0.35
C PRO A 65 -7.98 -58.51 1.37
N VAL A 66 -8.34 -59.76 1.07
CA VAL A 66 -9.13 -60.61 2.01
C VAL A 66 -8.30 -61.25 3.12
N ALA A 67 -6.98 -61.30 2.96
CA ALA A 67 -6.02 -61.63 4.00
C ALA A 67 -5.32 -60.38 4.52
N GLN A 68 -4.93 -60.41 5.79
CA GLN A 68 -4.22 -59.28 6.41
C GLN A 68 -2.81 -59.14 5.84
N PRO A 69 -2.40 -57.92 5.44
CA PRO A 69 -1.02 -57.68 5.01
C PRO A 69 -0.07 -57.82 6.21
N ALA A 70 1.09 -58.42 5.99
CA ALA A 70 2.20 -58.31 6.93
C ALA A 70 2.86 -56.94 6.77
N TRP A 71 3.38 -56.36 7.84
CA TRP A 71 4.02 -55.04 7.77
C TRP A 71 5.06 -54.86 8.86
N GLU A 72 6.02 -53.99 8.59
CA GLU A 72 7.11 -53.64 9.48
C GLU A 72 7.41 -52.14 9.37
N ILE A 73 7.67 -51.50 10.51
CA ILE A 73 8.19 -50.14 10.54
C ILE A 73 9.66 -50.20 10.92
N VAL A 74 10.53 -49.80 9.98
CA VAL A 74 11.94 -49.54 10.24
C VAL A 74 12.07 -48.10 10.72
N ASN A 75 12.06 -47.94 12.04
CA ASN A 75 12.21 -46.63 12.67
C ASN A 75 13.67 -46.15 12.60
N ARG A 76 13.92 -44.95 12.06
CA ARG A 76 15.26 -44.34 12.00
C ARG A 76 15.45 -43.29 13.10
N SER A 77 14.47 -42.43 13.35
CA SER A 77 14.61 -41.31 14.29
C SER A 77 13.36 -40.93 15.08
N MET A 78 12.23 -41.63 14.92
CA MET A 78 11.01 -41.35 15.71
C MET A 78 11.12 -41.91 17.14
N PRO A 79 10.55 -41.25 18.16
CA PRO A 79 10.42 -41.78 19.52
C PRO A 79 9.61 -43.08 19.55
N ILE A 80 9.98 -43.99 20.44
CA ILE A 80 9.34 -45.30 20.59
C ILE A 80 7.83 -45.16 20.81
N ASP A 81 7.39 -44.23 21.66
CA ASP A 81 5.96 -44.01 21.94
C ASP A 81 5.16 -43.56 20.71
N ALA A 82 5.76 -42.73 19.85
CA ALA A 82 5.14 -42.27 18.61
C ALA A 82 5.02 -43.41 17.60
N VAL A 83 6.07 -44.23 17.48
CA VAL A 83 6.06 -45.44 16.66
C VAL A 83 5.05 -46.45 17.19
N ASP A 84 4.94 -46.64 18.50
CA ASP A 84 3.97 -47.56 19.10
C ASP A 84 2.52 -47.05 19.00
N GLY A 85 2.33 -45.73 19.00
CA GLY A 85 1.07 -45.08 18.64
C GLY A 85 0.67 -45.40 17.20
N LEU A 86 1.59 -45.20 16.26
CA LEU A 86 1.37 -45.54 14.86
C LEU A 86 1.10 -47.04 14.69
N ARG A 87 1.88 -47.92 15.32
CA ARG A 87 1.66 -49.38 15.28
C ARG A 87 0.26 -49.77 15.74
N ARG A 88 -0.27 -49.14 16.80
CA ARG A 88 -1.65 -49.40 17.26
C ARG A 88 -2.68 -48.96 16.23
N ARG A 89 -2.50 -47.79 15.62
CA ARG A 89 -3.42 -47.29 14.57
C ARG A 89 -3.40 -48.16 13.32
N LEU A 90 -2.22 -48.57 12.85
CA LEU A 90 -2.09 -49.49 11.71
C LEU A 90 -2.75 -50.85 11.99
N ARG A 91 -2.61 -51.40 13.20
CA ARG A 91 -3.36 -52.63 13.59
C ARG A 91 -4.87 -52.41 13.57
N GLY A 92 -5.34 -51.24 13.99
CA GLY A 92 -6.76 -50.86 13.93
C GLY A 92 -7.28 -50.84 12.49
N ILE A 93 -6.57 -50.16 11.59
CA ILE A 93 -6.91 -50.08 10.16
C ILE A 93 -7.00 -51.50 9.55
N ILE A 94 -6.04 -52.37 9.85
CA ILE A 94 -6.05 -53.76 9.37
C ILE A 94 -7.23 -54.55 9.96
N ALA A 95 -7.55 -54.37 11.24
CA ALA A 95 -8.68 -55.05 11.88
C ALA A 95 -10.02 -54.60 11.31
N GLU A 96 -10.21 -53.30 11.11
CA GLU A 96 -11.40 -52.70 10.48
C GLU A 96 -11.56 -53.18 9.04
N GLY A 97 -10.48 -53.12 8.26
CA GLY A 97 -10.44 -53.62 6.89
C GLY A 97 -10.73 -55.12 6.81
N HIS A 98 -10.26 -55.94 7.75
CA HIS A 98 -10.52 -57.37 7.78
C HIS A 98 -11.98 -57.73 8.10
N VAL A 99 -12.73 -56.87 8.80
CA VAL A 99 -14.18 -57.06 8.99
C VAL A 99 -14.92 -56.87 7.65
N VAL A 100 -14.44 -55.95 6.83
CA VAL A 100 -15.03 -55.58 5.54
C VAL A 100 -14.57 -56.55 4.45
N ASN A 101 -13.28 -56.86 4.37
CA ASN A 101 -12.66 -57.61 3.30
C ASN A 101 -12.66 -59.11 3.63
N THR A 102 -13.82 -59.77 3.51
CA THR A 102 -13.95 -61.20 3.79
C THR A 102 -14.04 -62.03 2.50
N ALA A 103 -13.50 -63.25 2.54
CA ALA A 103 -13.58 -64.19 1.42
C ALA A 103 -15.04 -64.55 1.05
N GLU A 104 -15.97 -64.52 2.01
CA GLU A 104 -17.39 -64.72 1.76
C GLU A 104 -17.99 -63.58 0.90
N ARG A 105 -17.63 -62.33 1.20
CA ARG A 105 -18.07 -61.17 0.40
C ARG A 105 -17.46 -61.17 -0.99
N LEU A 106 -16.18 -61.54 -1.11
CA LEU A 106 -15.53 -61.70 -2.41
C LEU A 106 -16.26 -62.75 -3.25
N ARG A 107 -16.52 -63.94 -2.70
CA ARG A 107 -17.21 -65.01 -3.42
C ARG A 107 -18.65 -64.64 -3.78
N ALA A 108 -19.36 -63.94 -2.89
CA ALA A 108 -20.70 -63.44 -3.19
C ALA A 108 -20.69 -62.42 -4.34
N TRP A 109 -19.68 -61.56 -4.40
CA TRP A 109 -19.49 -60.59 -5.48
C TRP A 109 -19.13 -61.27 -6.81
N VAL A 110 -18.15 -62.20 -6.79
CA VAL A 110 -17.77 -62.99 -7.97
C VAL A 110 -18.97 -63.80 -8.50
N ALA A 111 -19.78 -64.40 -7.62
CA ALA A 111 -20.97 -65.16 -8.01
C ALA A 111 -22.12 -64.29 -8.54
N ALA A 112 -22.20 -63.01 -8.13
CA ALA A 112 -23.26 -62.11 -8.58
C ALA A 112 -23.11 -61.73 -10.06
N CYS A 113 -21.87 -61.65 -10.58
CA CYS A 113 -21.55 -61.41 -12.01
C CYS A 113 -22.35 -60.24 -12.64
N ASP A 114 -22.68 -59.21 -11.87
CA ASP A 114 -23.59 -58.14 -12.28
C ASP A 114 -22.88 -56.85 -12.70
N GLY A 115 -21.55 -56.87 -12.80
CA GLY A 115 -20.72 -55.75 -13.25
C GLY A 115 -20.57 -54.62 -12.23
N ARG A 116 -21.04 -54.78 -10.99
CA ARG A 116 -20.80 -53.79 -9.93
C ARG A 116 -19.36 -53.89 -9.43
N GLU A 117 -18.74 -52.76 -9.08
CA GLU A 117 -17.43 -52.73 -8.43
C GLU A 117 -17.49 -53.35 -7.03
N PHE A 118 -16.40 -53.98 -6.60
CA PHE A 118 -16.31 -54.55 -5.26
C PHE A 118 -15.97 -53.44 -4.26
N ASP A 119 -16.90 -53.12 -3.38
CA ASP A 119 -16.67 -52.12 -2.32
C ASP A 119 -15.89 -52.73 -1.14
N TYR A 120 -14.56 -52.57 -1.19
CA TYR A 120 -13.62 -53.06 -0.18
C TYR A 120 -12.79 -51.93 0.45
N SER A 121 -12.28 -52.20 1.63
CA SER A 121 -11.39 -51.27 2.33
C SER A 121 -9.97 -51.37 1.74
N LYS A 122 -9.50 -50.27 1.14
CA LYS A 122 -8.12 -50.08 0.63
C LYS A 122 -7.13 -49.90 1.78
N VAL A 123 -6.87 -50.99 2.49
CA VAL A 123 -6.13 -51.00 3.77
C VAL A 123 -4.72 -50.44 3.61
N ILE A 124 -4.01 -50.69 2.49
CA ILE A 124 -2.63 -50.23 2.31
C ILE A 124 -2.59 -48.73 2.07
N THR A 125 -3.56 -48.19 1.31
CA THR A 125 -3.74 -46.74 1.13
C THR A 125 -3.98 -46.05 2.47
N LEU A 126 -4.88 -46.59 3.28
CA LEU A 126 -5.16 -46.06 4.62
C LEU A 126 -3.94 -46.14 5.55
N MET A 127 -3.14 -47.21 5.45
CA MET A 127 -1.90 -47.36 6.21
C MET A 127 -0.85 -46.32 5.80
N ALA A 128 -0.70 -46.03 4.50
CA ALA A 128 0.22 -45.01 3.98
C ALA A 128 -0.20 -43.59 4.40
N ASP A 129 -1.50 -43.29 4.37
CA ASP A 129 -2.03 -42.01 4.85
C ASP A 129 -1.83 -41.80 6.35
N GLU A 130 -2.06 -42.83 7.17
CA GLU A 130 -1.84 -42.75 8.62
C GLU A 130 -0.35 -42.61 8.95
N ALA A 131 0.54 -43.25 8.21
CA ALA A 131 1.98 -43.07 8.35
C ALA A 131 2.42 -41.63 8.04
N ARG A 132 1.93 -41.05 6.92
CA ARG A 132 2.20 -39.65 6.54
C ARG A 132 1.67 -38.67 7.60
N ARG A 133 0.47 -38.91 8.11
CA ARG A 133 -0.17 -38.11 9.17
C ARG A 133 0.64 -38.16 10.48
N ALA A 134 1.04 -39.35 10.93
CA ALA A 134 1.82 -39.52 12.15
C ALA A 134 3.20 -38.84 12.07
N LEU A 135 3.83 -38.86 10.90
CA LEU A 135 5.10 -38.16 10.66
C LEU A 135 4.96 -36.65 10.70
N ALA A 136 3.90 -36.09 10.13
CA ALA A 136 3.64 -34.65 10.21
C ALA A 136 3.50 -34.19 11.67
N VAL A 137 2.73 -34.92 12.48
CA VAL A 137 2.58 -34.63 13.91
C VAL A 137 3.92 -34.76 14.65
N PHE A 138 4.70 -35.80 14.35
CA PHE A 138 6.02 -35.99 14.96
C PHE A 138 6.99 -34.85 14.63
N ARG A 139 7.04 -34.39 13.37
CA ARG A 139 7.92 -33.27 12.95
C ARG A 139 7.58 -31.99 13.71
N ILE A 140 6.29 -31.67 13.83
CA ILE A 140 5.79 -30.52 14.60
C ILE A 140 6.11 -30.65 16.10
N GLU A 141 5.95 -31.83 16.68
CA GLU A 141 6.29 -32.05 18.09
C GLU A 141 7.80 -31.99 18.37
N ARG A 142 8.64 -32.45 17.45
CA ARG A 142 10.11 -32.39 17.56
C ARG A 142 10.60 -30.93 17.55
N GLU A 143 9.99 -30.10 16.71
CA GLU A 143 10.25 -28.65 16.68
C GLU A 143 9.82 -27.96 17.98
N ARG A 144 8.70 -28.39 18.59
CA ARG A 144 8.23 -27.87 19.87
C ARG A 144 9.03 -28.33 21.10
N LYS A 145 9.60 -29.55 21.08
CA LYS A 145 10.19 -30.20 22.26
C LYS A 145 11.71 -30.07 22.38
N THR A 146 12.43 -29.46 21.44
CA THR A 146 13.89 -29.36 21.52
C THR A 146 14.32 -28.11 22.31
N PRO A 147 14.92 -28.24 23.52
CA PRO A 147 15.43 -27.10 24.28
C PRO A 147 16.96 -27.07 24.19
N THR A 148 17.55 -26.05 23.57
CA THR A 148 19.02 -25.94 23.51
C THR A 148 19.59 -25.40 24.84
N LYS A 149 20.04 -26.32 25.71
CA LYS A 149 20.85 -26.03 26.93
C LYS A 149 22.33 -26.37 26.70
N ARG A 150 23.21 -25.40 27.00
CA ARG A 150 24.68 -25.48 27.09
C ARG A 150 25.19 -26.63 27.99
N ARG A 151 26.26 -27.34 27.58
CA ARG A 151 27.29 -27.93 28.48
C ARG A 151 28.71 -27.87 27.84
N LYS A 152 29.71 -27.67 28.70
CA LYS A 152 31.04 -27.08 28.45
C LYS A 152 32.11 -28.02 27.85
N SER A 153 33.10 -27.38 27.26
CA SER A 153 34.22 -27.75 26.37
C SER A 153 35.28 -28.76 26.86
N PRO A 154 36.03 -29.35 25.90
CA PRO A 154 37.50 -29.34 25.90
C PRO A 154 38.00 -28.32 24.87
N ALA A 155 38.92 -27.46 25.27
CA ALA A 155 39.36 -26.32 24.48
C ALA A 155 40.00 -26.73 23.14
N SER A 156 39.36 -26.33 22.05
CA SER A 156 40.02 -25.88 20.82
C SER A 156 39.26 -24.64 20.35
N GLN A 157 39.89 -23.48 20.49
CA GLN A 157 39.56 -22.29 19.69
C GLN A 157 39.53 -22.70 18.22
N LEU A 158 38.47 -22.30 17.50
CA LEU A 158 38.37 -22.11 16.05
C LEU A 158 36.90 -21.65 15.89
N GLY A 159 36.56 -20.39 16.14
CA GLY A 159 37.10 -19.26 15.40
C GLY A 159 36.26 -19.12 14.13
N PHE A 160 35.03 -18.62 14.26
CA PHE A 160 34.58 -17.71 13.22
C PHE A 160 35.49 -16.49 13.35
N ASP A 161 36.66 -16.58 12.73
CA ASP A 161 37.22 -15.39 12.11
C ASP A 161 36.07 -14.94 11.21
N MET A 162 35.48 -13.77 11.49
CA MET A 162 35.12 -12.93 10.35
C MET A 162 36.36 -13.01 9.49
N LYS A 163 36.32 -13.71 8.35
CA LYS A 163 37.48 -13.66 7.46
C LYS A 163 37.75 -12.17 7.35
N ARG A 164 38.92 -11.71 7.83
CA ARG A 164 39.41 -10.37 7.47
C ARG A 164 39.09 -10.28 6.00
N GLY A 165 38.29 -9.29 5.60
CA GLY A 165 37.81 -9.16 4.22
C GLY A 165 38.95 -9.60 3.31
N VAL A 166 38.70 -10.64 2.50
CA VAL A 166 39.75 -11.44 1.84
C VAL A 166 40.87 -10.51 1.43
N ASP A 167 42.13 -10.78 1.81
CA ASP A 167 43.24 -9.91 1.45
C ASP A 167 43.19 -9.67 -0.05
N ILE A 168 42.68 -8.50 -0.43
CA ILE A 168 42.32 -8.20 -1.81
C ILE A 168 43.62 -8.23 -2.63
N GLN A 169 44.77 -8.02 -1.99
CA GLN A 169 46.10 -8.14 -2.58
C GLN A 169 46.46 -9.57 -3.04
N MET A 170 45.76 -10.60 -2.55
CA MET A 170 45.99 -12.01 -2.93
C MET A 170 45.05 -12.53 -4.01
N LEU A 171 44.03 -11.77 -4.44
CA LEU A 171 43.13 -12.17 -5.52
C LEU A 171 43.83 -12.01 -6.89
N SER A 172 44.27 -13.12 -7.47
CA SER A 172 44.76 -13.12 -8.86
C SER A 172 43.59 -12.90 -9.83
N SER A 173 43.69 -11.91 -10.71
CA SER A 173 42.72 -11.73 -11.80
C SER A 173 42.92 -12.80 -12.86
N SER A 174 41.87 -13.44 -13.35
CA SER A 174 42.00 -14.21 -14.59
C SER A 174 42.29 -13.26 -15.76
N GLU A 175 43.09 -13.72 -16.73
CA GLU A 175 43.32 -12.97 -17.97
C GLU A 175 42.01 -12.68 -18.71
N LEU A 176 41.03 -13.58 -18.56
CA LEU A 176 39.71 -13.46 -19.19
C LEU A 176 38.88 -12.34 -18.56
N ALA A 177 38.83 -12.24 -17.24
CA ALA A 177 38.12 -11.17 -16.56
C ALA A 177 38.78 -9.80 -16.80
N LEU A 178 40.13 -9.76 -16.81
CA LEU A 178 40.88 -8.56 -17.19
C LEU A 178 40.61 -8.13 -18.63
N ARG A 179 40.49 -9.08 -19.56
CA ARG A 179 40.13 -8.79 -20.96
C ARG A 179 38.76 -8.11 -21.07
N TYR A 180 37.78 -8.54 -20.27
CA TYR A 180 36.42 -7.98 -20.34
C TYR A 180 36.24 -6.69 -19.56
N LEU A 181 36.80 -6.57 -18.36
CA LEU A 181 36.57 -5.41 -17.49
C LEU A 181 37.69 -4.36 -17.59
N GLY A 182 38.90 -4.75 -18.00
CA GLY A 182 40.08 -3.89 -17.96
C GLY A 182 40.47 -3.44 -16.54
N LYS A 183 39.92 -4.11 -15.51
CA LYS A 183 40.03 -3.79 -14.10
C LYS A 183 40.26 -5.07 -13.31
N THR A 184 41.18 -5.04 -12.37
CA THR A 184 41.43 -6.17 -11.49
C THR A 184 40.32 -6.28 -10.43
N PRO A 185 40.13 -7.42 -9.74
CA PRO A 185 39.27 -7.49 -8.56
C PRO A 185 39.61 -6.44 -7.51
N GLN A 186 40.87 -6.03 -7.39
CA GLN A 186 41.31 -4.96 -6.49
C GLN A 186 40.72 -3.61 -6.90
N ASP A 187 40.79 -3.29 -8.19
CA ASP A 187 40.20 -2.06 -8.71
C ASP A 187 38.68 -2.06 -8.51
N VAL A 188 38.03 -3.20 -8.76
CA VAL A 188 36.57 -3.36 -8.56
C VAL A 188 36.20 -3.19 -7.08
N ALA A 189 36.96 -3.79 -6.17
CA ALA A 189 36.74 -3.64 -4.73
C ALA A 189 36.90 -2.18 -4.28
N ALA A 190 37.86 -1.45 -4.84
CA ALA A 190 38.07 -0.04 -4.53
C ALA A 190 36.95 0.88 -5.05
N MET A 191 36.14 0.41 -6.01
CA MET A 191 34.95 1.12 -6.50
C MET A 191 33.72 0.88 -5.61
N ILE A 192 33.76 -0.11 -4.72
CA ILE A 192 32.66 -0.36 -3.78
C ILE A 192 32.67 0.75 -2.72
N PRO A 193 31.50 1.35 -2.40
CA PRO A 193 31.44 2.40 -1.40
C PRO A 193 31.97 1.94 -0.02
N PRO A 194 32.70 2.80 0.72
CA PRO A 194 33.52 2.41 1.88
C PRO A 194 32.72 1.85 3.07
N GLN A 195 31.45 2.18 3.12
CA GLN A 195 30.47 1.62 4.04
C GLN A 195 30.15 0.13 3.90
N TYR A 196 30.52 -0.49 2.78
CA TYR A 196 30.34 -1.90 2.54
C TYR A 196 31.72 -2.52 2.56
N ARG A 197 31.89 -3.61 3.30
CA ARG A 197 33.13 -4.37 3.27
C ARG A 197 32.97 -5.52 2.30
N VAL A 198 33.95 -5.63 1.41
CA VAL A 198 34.03 -6.71 0.43
C VAL A 198 34.45 -7.98 1.15
N GLN A 199 33.55 -8.94 1.26
CA GLN A 199 33.87 -10.26 1.80
C GLN A 199 34.61 -11.09 0.76
N HIS A 200 34.17 -11.04 -0.49
CA HIS A 200 34.74 -11.81 -1.59
C HIS A 200 34.29 -11.29 -2.95
N ILE A 201 35.10 -11.56 -3.98
CA ILE A 201 34.76 -11.34 -5.37
C ILE A 201 34.89 -12.69 -6.08
N GLU A 202 33.76 -13.22 -6.51
CA GLU A 202 33.67 -14.49 -7.22
C GLU A 202 33.64 -14.24 -8.73
N GLU A 203 34.54 -14.86 -9.48
CA GLU A 203 34.49 -14.85 -10.95
C GLU A 203 33.44 -15.84 -11.45
N VAL A 204 32.46 -15.33 -12.20
CA VAL A 204 31.26 -16.07 -12.63
C VAL A 204 31.13 -16.15 -14.16
N ILE A 205 32.23 -15.95 -14.89
CA ILE A 205 32.22 -15.96 -16.36
C ILE A 205 31.88 -17.36 -16.86
N ARG A 206 30.74 -17.47 -17.54
CA ARG A 206 30.33 -18.69 -18.23
C ARG A 206 30.79 -18.68 -19.69
N LYS A 207 31.35 -19.82 -20.15
CA LYS A 207 31.92 -19.95 -21.49
C LYS A 207 30.91 -19.69 -22.61
N ASP A 208 29.70 -20.21 -22.48
CA ASP A 208 28.60 -20.00 -23.44
C ASP A 208 28.16 -18.53 -23.51
N LEU A 209 28.03 -17.87 -22.36
CA LEU A 209 27.70 -16.43 -22.32
C LEU A 209 28.83 -15.56 -22.89
N ALA A 210 30.08 -15.90 -22.58
CA ALA A 210 31.27 -15.20 -23.09
C ALA A 210 31.39 -15.33 -24.62
N VAL A 211 31.05 -16.49 -25.20
CA VAL A 211 31.00 -16.67 -26.66
C VAL A 211 29.92 -15.77 -27.29
N GLY A 212 28.72 -15.72 -26.70
CA GLY A 212 27.66 -14.82 -27.16
C GLY A 212 28.07 -13.35 -27.09
N PHE A 213 28.75 -12.96 -26.00
CA PHE A 213 29.26 -11.61 -25.81
C PHE A 213 30.37 -11.25 -26.82
N ASP A 214 31.31 -12.15 -27.08
CA ASP A 214 32.37 -11.94 -28.08
C ASP A 214 31.78 -11.81 -29.50
N GLN A 215 30.73 -12.57 -29.82
CA GLN A 215 29.98 -12.44 -31.08
C GLN A 215 29.27 -11.09 -31.18
N ALA A 216 28.56 -10.67 -30.11
CA ALA A 216 27.91 -9.37 -30.05
C ALA A 216 28.91 -8.21 -30.18
N HIS A 217 30.09 -8.34 -29.56
CA HIS A 217 31.18 -7.37 -29.69
C HIS A 217 31.74 -7.30 -31.11
N ALA A 218 31.97 -8.44 -31.77
CA ALA A 218 32.43 -8.48 -33.16
C ALA A 218 31.39 -7.86 -34.12
N GLN A 219 30.11 -8.17 -33.92
CA GLN A 219 29.01 -7.61 -34.70
C GLN A 219 28.91 -6.10 -34.52
N LEU A 220 28.96 -5.61 -33.27
CA LEU A 220 28.97 -4.18 -32.97
C LEU A 220 30.15 -3.47 -33.64
N ARG A 221 31.35 -4.07 -33.62
CA ARG A 221 32.53 -3.52 -34.30
C ARG A 221 32.37 -3.45 -35.81
N ALA A 222 31.81 -4.48 -36.43
CA ALA A 222 31.52 -4.48 -37.87
C ALA A 222 30.54 -3.35 -38.22
N GLN A 223 29.43 -3.25 -37.49
CA GLN A 223 28.43 -2.20 -37.66
C GLN A 223 29.03 -0.80 -37.51
N LEU A 224 29.85 -0.57 -36.48
CA LEU A 224 30.50 0.73 -36.27
C LEU A 224 31.55 1.04 -37.35
N SER A 225 32.20 0.03 -37.93
CA SER A 225 33.24 0.23 -38.97
C SER A 225 32.67 0.67 -40.31
N GLU A 226 31.40 0.35 -40.58
CA GLU A 226 30.69 0.76 -41.78
C GLU A 226 30.16 2.20 -41.70
N LEU A 227 30.11 2.77 -40.49
CA LEU A 227 29.57 4.11 -40.28
C LEU A 227 30.56 5.21 -40.68
N PRO A 228 30.07 6.31 -41.29
CA PRO A 228 30.90 7.47 -41.58
C PRO A 228 31.52 8.06 -40.32
N LEU A 229 32.78 8.51 -40.42
CA LEU A 229 33.52 9.14 -39.31
C LEU A 229 32.74 10.28 -38.64
N ARG A 230 31.96 11.05 -39.41
CA ARG A 230 31.10 12.13 -38.91
C ARG A 230 30.03 11.65 -37.92
N VAL A 231 29.52 10.43 -38.09
CA VAL A 231 28.50 9.83 -37.21
C VAL A 231 29.18 9.36 -35.93
N LEU A 232 30.27 8.62 -36.06
CA LEU A 232 31.04 8.10 -34.92
C LEU A 232 31.55 9.21 -34.00
N ARG A 233 31.97 10.35 -34.58
CA ARG A 233 32.43 11.53 -33.82
C ARG A 233 31.39 12.12 -32.88
N ARG A 234 30.10 11.99 -33.19
CA ARG A 234 29.02 12.55 -32.35
C ARG A 234 28.83 11.79 -31.04
N HIS A 235 29.27 10.54 -30.99
CA HIS A 235 29.13 9.67 -29.82
C HIS A 235 30.46 9.46 -29.08
N ALA A 236 31.53 10.15 -29.49
CA ALA A 236 32.86 10.05 -28.89
C ALA A 236 33.26 11.35 -28.18
N PRO A 237 34.07 11.28 -27.12
CA PRO A 237 34.45 12.45 -26.35
C PRO A 237 35.28 13.46 -27.18
N PRO A 238 35.19 14.78 -26.91
CA PRO A 238 35.83 15.83 -27.71
C PRO A 238 37.35 15.65 -27.90
N GLN A 239 38.02 15.07 -26.92
CA GLN A 239 39.46 14.79 -26.96
C GLN A 239 39.82 13.78 -28.07
N MET A 240 38.88 12.91 -28.45
CA MET A 240 39.04 11.92 -29.52
C MET A 240 38.64 12.45 -30.90
N CYS A 241 37.93 13.59 -30.97
CA CYS A 241 37.54 14.24 -32.23
C CYS A 241 38.72 14.68 -33.11
N ARG A 242 39.95 14.66 -32.56
CA ARG A 242 41.20 14.93 -33.29
C ARG A 242 41.70 13.73 -34.11
N SER A 243 41.24 12.50 -33.83
CA SER A 243 41.60 11.35 -34.66
C SER A 243 40.87 11.38 -36.00
N THR A 244 41.57 11.00 -37.07
CA THR A 244 41.03 10.85 -38.43
C THR A 244 40.76 9.39 -38.79
N ARG A 245 41.06 8.46 -37.88
CA ARG A 245 40.97 7.02 -38.14
C ARG A 245 39.66 6.46 -37.57
N VAL A 246 38.82 5.87 -38.43
CA VAL A 246 37.59 5.16 -38.02
C VAL A 246 37.88 4.09 -36.97
N SER A 247 39.01 3.39 -37.10
CA SER A 247 39.45 2.35 -36.17
C SER A 247 39.44 2.81 -34.71
N ASP A 248 39.84 4.06 -34.46
CA ASP A 248 40.01 4.59 -33.11
C ASP A 248 38.64 4.79 -32.45
N TYR A 249 37.64 5.25 -33.21
CA TYR A 249 36.26 5.41 -32.73
C TYR A 249 35.55 4.07 -32.54
N VAL A 250 35.75 3.12 -33.47
CA VAL A 250 35.22 1.77 -33.35
C VAL A 250 35.76 1.10 -32.09
N GLU A 251 37.06 1.23 -31.83
CA GLU A 251 37.69 0.72 -30.62
C GLU A 251 37.14 1.37 -29.35
N HIS A 252 36.89 2.69 -29.36
CA HIS A 252 36.31 3.38 -28.20
C HIS A 252 34.85 3.00 -27.90
N LEU A 253 34.01 2.99 -28.94
CA LEU A 253 32.56 2.78 -28.81
C LEU A 253 32.22 1.31 -28.58
N SER A 254 33.00 0.38 -29.14
CA SER A 254 32.81 -1.05 -28.90
C SER A 254 33.45 -1.53 -27.60
N ARG A 255 34.27 -0.70 -26.93
CA ARG A 255 34.96 -1.10 -25.70
C ARG A 255 33.94 -1.47 -24.62
N PRO A 256 34.03 -2.69 -24.04
CA PRO A 256 33.23 -3.05 -22.88
C PRO A 256 33.40 -2.05 -21.74
N ARG A 257 32.28 -1.62 -21.16
CA ARG A 257 32.22 -0.75 -19.99
C ARG A 257 31.96 -1.61 -18.77
N LEU A 258 32.71 -1.36 -17.71
CA LEU A 258 32.43 -1.95 -16.40
C LEU A 258 31.18 -1.29 -15.83
N THR A 259 30.16 -2.09 -15.53
CA THR A 259 28.93 -1.64 -14.87
C THR A 259 28.53 -2.56 -13.72
N PHE A 260 27.66 -2.08 -12.86
CA PHE A 260 27.15 -2.75 -11.67
C PHE A 260 25.64 -2.94 -11.82
N HIS A 261 25.16 -4.15 -11.58
CA HIS A 261 23.75 -4.48 -11.57
C HIS A 261 23.35 -4.97 -10.18
N GLY A 262 22.50 -4.21 -9.51
CA GLY A 262 21.85 -4.63 -8.28
C GLY A 262 20.55 -5.36 -8.55
N THR A 263 20.36 -6.48 -7.87
CA THR A 263 19.10 -7.23 -7.91
C THR A 263 18.89 -8.01 -6.62
N GLN A 264 17.73 -8.62 -6.46
CA GLN A 264 17.46 -9.49 -5.31
C GLN A 264 18.34 -10.74 -5.37
N ARG A 265 18.79 -11.21 -4.20
CA ARG A 265 19.74 -12.31 -4.06
C ARG A 265 19.26 -13.58 -4.76
N ARG A 266 17.94 -13.83 -4.77
CA ARG A 266 17.30 -14.98 -5.43
C ARG A 266 17.51 -15.02 -6.96
N PHE A 267 17.73 -13.88 -7.61
CA PHE A 267 17.90 -13.81 -9.07
C PHE A 267 19.37 -13.90 -9.51
N VAL A 268 20.32 -13.65 -8.61
CA VAL A 268 21.76 -13.67 -8.94
C VAL A 268 22.20 -15.04 -9.48
N SER A 269 21.73 -16.14 -8.88
CA SER A 269 22.05 -17.49 -9.34
C SER A 269 21.49 -17.77 -10.74
N SER A 270 20.31 -17.25 -11.06
CA SER A 270 19.72 -17.37 -12.41
C SER A 270 20.54 -16.58 -13.43
N ILE A 271 20.89 -15.32 -13.12
CA ILE A 271 21.72 -14.47 -13.99
C ILE A 271 23.09 -15.10 -14.26
N VAL A 272 23.73 -15.64 -13.23
CA VAL A 272 25.02 -16.35 -13.39
C VAL A 272 24.87 -17.60 -14.26
N ARG A 273 23.76 -18.33 -14.13
CA ARG A 273 23.54 -19.59 -14.86
C ARG A 273 23.11 -19.39 -16.30
N HIS A 274 22.27 -18.40 -16.57
CA HIS A 274 21.53 -18.25 -17.82
C HIS A 274 21.80 -16.92 -18.54
N GLY A 275 22.54 -16.00 -17.93
CA GLY A 275 22.72 -14.64 -18.41
C GLY A 275 21.55 -13.73 -18.03
N PHE A 276 21.61 -12.49 -18.47
CA PHE A 276 20.52 -11.55 -18.29
C PHE A 276 19.34 -11.89 -19.21
N LEU A 277 18.12 -11.62 -18.75
CA LEU A 277 16.92 -11.69 -19.57
C LEU A 277 16.37 -10.27 -19.70
N ARG A 278 16.06 -9.83 -20.91
CA ARG A 278 15.32 -8.58 -21.10
C ARG A 278 13.83 -8.83 -20.77
N PRO A 279 13.10 -7.81 -20.31
CA PRO A 279 11.66 -7.94 -20.10
C PRO A 279 10.95 -8.50 -21.34
N GLY A 280 10.08 -9.49 -21.15
CA GLY A 280 9.39 -10.24 -22.21
C GLY A 280 10.06 -11.56 -22.63
N MET A 281 11.33 -11.79 -22.32
CA MET A 281 11.96 -13.10 -22.57
C MET A 281 11.48 -14.15 -21.58
N ARG A 282 11.35 -15.41 -22.00
CA ARG A 282 10.93 -16.51 -21.12
C ARG A 282 12.10 -17.04 -20.31
N ASP A 283 11.89 -17.24 -19.01
CA ASP A 283 12.86 -17.87 -18.12
C ASP A 283 13.07 -19.33 -18.55
N PRO A 284 14.31 -19.77 -18.81
CA PRO A 284 14.60 -21.14 -19.26
C PRO A 284 14.22 -22.24 -18.27
N SER A 285 14.10 -21.92 -16.98
CA SER A 285 13.81 -22.87 -15.91
C SER A 285 12.32 -22.95 -15.56
N THR A 286 11.58 -21.84 -15.68
CA THR A 286 10.16 -21.77 -15.29
C THR A 286 9.19 -21.56 -16.46
N GLY A 287 9.68 -21.16 -17.64
CA GLY A 287 8.87 -20.88 -18.83
C GLY A 287 8.06 -19.58 -18.78
N ALA A 288 8.06 -18.89 -17.64
CA ALA A 288 7.36 -17.62 -17.41
C ALA A 288 8.09 -16.46 -18.12
N ALA A 289 7.34 -15.46 -18.61
CA ALA A 289 7.92 -14.26 -19.19
C ALA A 289 8.55 -13.37 -18.09
N HIS A 290 9.74 -12.85 -18.35
CA HIS A 290 10.46 -11.98 -17.43
C HIS A 290 9.76 -10.61 -17.39
N ALA A 291 9.14 -10.27 -16.27
CA ALA A 291 8.40 -9.01 -16.10
C ALA A 291 9.34 -7.81 -15.86
N VAL A 292 8.85 -6.60 -16.12
CA VAL A 292 9.54 -5.36 -15.73
C VAL A 292 9.44 -5.19 -14.22
N ARG A 293 10.56 -5.39 -13.51
CA ARG A 293 10.57 -5.34 -12.03
C ARG A 293 10.57 -3.92 -11.46
N CYS A 294 11.37 -3.00 -12.02
CA CYS A 294 11.62 -1.67 -11.45
C CYS A 294 11.64 -0.59 -12.54
N GLY A 295 10.47 -0.27 -13.10
CA GLY A 295 10.34 0.72 -14.17
C GLY A 295 11.12 0.36 -15.44
N ALA A 296 10.80 1.05 -16.53
CA ALA A 296 11.52 0.90 -17.80
C ALA A 296 11.68 2.28 -18.44
N THR A 297 11.98 3.31 -17.64
CA THR A 297 11.87 4.72 -18.02
C THR A 297 12.58 5.06 -19.34
N TYR A 298 13.71 4.40 -19.62
CA TYR A 298 14.49 4.58 -20.85
C TYR A 298 14.43 3.35 -21.78
N GLY A 299 13.33 2.61 -21.75
CA GLY A 299 13.05 1.41 -22.55
C GLY A 299 13.14 0.11 -21.76
N ARG A 300 12.51 -0.94 -22.30
CA ARG A 300 12.45 -2.31 -21.76
C ARG A 300 13.75 -3.10 -22.02
N GLY A 301 14.87 -2.55 -21.58
CA GLY A 301 16.18 -3.19 -21.66
C GLY A 301 16.69 -3.70 -20.31
N ILE A 302 17.97 -4.07 -20.29
CA ILE A 302 18.70 -4.51 -19.10
C ILE A 302 19.46 -3.30 -18.54
N TYR A 303 19.13 -2.94 -17.30
CA TYR A 303 19.67 -1.77 -16.62
C TYR A 303 20.92 -2.15 -15.82
N SER A 304 21.96 -1.35 -15.95
CA SER A 304 23.17 -1.40 -15.11
C SER A 304 23.70 0.00 -14.88
N SER A 305 24.59 0.19 -13.91
CA SER A 305 25.14 1.50 -13.59
C SER A 305 26.66 1.53 -13.67
N PRO A 306 27.30 2.60 -14.16
CA PRO A 306 28.74 2.78 -13.97
C PRO A 306 29.10 3.04 -12.50
N ASP A 307 28.13 3.35 -11.63
CA ASP A 307 28.33 3.61 -10.21
C ASP A 307 27.89 2.42 -9.34
N ALA A 308 28.80 1.93 -8.50
CA ALA A 308 28.52 0.79 -7.64
C ALA A 308 27.49 1.10 -6.54
N GLY A 309 27.48 2.33 -6.01
CA GLY A 309 26.52 2.74 -4.98
C GLY A 309 25.09 2.83 -5.51
N PHE A 310 24.93 3.38 -6.72
CA PHE A 310 23.66 3.43 -7.42
C PHE A 310 23.19 2.03 -7.80
N GLY A 311 24.07 1.17 -8.33
CA GLY A 311 23.77 -0.24 -8.56
C GLY A 311 23.28 -0.93 -7.28
N LEU A 312 23.94 -0.69 -6.14
CA LEU A 312 23.57 -1.26 -4.84
C LEU A 312 22.21 -0.80 -4.31
N ALA A 313 21.69 0.37 -4.70
CA ALA A 313 20.35 0.81 -4.31
C ALA A 313 19.25 -0.15 -4.81
N TYR A 314 19.52 -0.89 -5.90
CA TYR A 314 18.62 -1.89 -6.49
C TYR A 314 18.95 -3.34 -6.05
N ALA A 315 20.02 -3.53 -5.28
CA ALA A 315 20.37 -4.80 -4.67
C ALA A 315 19.48 -5.11 -3.45
N ASP A 316 19.43 -6.38 -3.04
CA ASP A 316 18.63 -6.81 -1.90
C ASP A 316 19.07 -6.15 -0.58
N TRP A 317 18.10 -5.71 0.23
CA TRP A 317 18.32 -5.11 1.56
C TRP A 317 18.26 -6.16 2.69
N TRP A 318 18.16 -7.45 2.32
CA TRP A 318 17.93 -8.59 3.23
C TRP A 318 19.20 -9.05 3.97
N CYS A 319 19.06 -9.38 5.26
CA CYS A 319 20.16 -9.66 6.19
C CYS A 319 20.15 -11.11 6.75
N GLY A 320 20.00 -12.17 5.96
CA GLY A 320 19.90 -13.57 6.43
C GLY A 320 21.19 -14.41 6.42
N ARG A 321 21.32 -15.41 7.34
CA ARG A 321 22.50 -16.31 7.40
C ARG A 321 22.66 -17.13 6.13
N THR A 322 23.92 -17.47 5.82
CA THR A 322 24.32 -18.13 4.58
C THR A 322 24.67 -19.59 4.82
N ALA A 323 24.42 -20.45 3.82
CA ALA A 323 24.82 -21.84 3.86
C ALA A 323 26.33 -21.99 4.20
N PRO A 324 26.75 -23.02 4.95
CA PRO A 324 28.16 -23.25 5.26
C PRO A 324 29.03 -23.25 3.99
N GLY A 325 29.97 -22.31 3.92
CA GLY A 325 30.84 -22.10 2.74
C GLY A 325 30.39 -21.00 1.76
N SER A 326 29.23 -20.35 1.99
CA SER A 326 28.74 -19.22 1.19
C SER A 326 28.97 -17.87 1.90
N TYR A 327 29.10 -16.79 1.12
CA TYR A 327 29.30 -15.44 1.65
C TYR A 327 27.99 -14.75 2.07
N PHE A 328 28.04 -14.12 3.24
CA PHE A 328 26.92 -13.45 3.91
C PHE A 328 26.71 -12.04 3.34
N GLY A 329 25.45 -11.57 3.33
CA GLY A 329 25.11 -10.19 2.97
C GLY A 329 24.69 -9.94 1.52
N VAL A 330 24.93 -8.70 1.07
CA VAL A 330 24.45 -8.12 -0.19
C VAL A 330 25.28 -8.66 -1.35
N LYS A 331 24.63 -8.91 -2.49
CA LYS A 331 25.29 -9.34 -3.73
C LYS A 331 25.15 -8.27 -4.79
N LEU A 332 26.29 -7.89 -5.39
CA LEU A 332 26.35 -6.97 -6.51
C LEU A 332 26.97 -7.69 -7.72
N VAL A 333 26.30 -7.63 -8.86
CA VAL A 333 26.83 -8.25 -10.09
C VAL A 333 27.63 -7.20 -10.86
N VAL A 334 28.89 -7.51 -11.13
CA VAL A 334 29.78 -6.67 -11.95
C VAL A 334 29.79 -7.22 -13.35
N CYS A 335 29.47 -6.35 -14.31
CA CYS A 335 29.20 -6.72 -15.68
C CYS A 335 30.17 -6.03 -16.63
N ALA A 336 30.49 -6.69 -17.74
CA ALA A 336 31.05 -6.05 -18.93
C ALA A 336 29.89 -5.74 -19.89
N THR A 337 29.75 -4.47 -20.28
CA THR A 337 28.57 -3.98 -21.01
C THR A 337 28.97 -3.26 -22.29
N LEU A 338 28.41 -3.66 -23.43
CA LEU A 338 28.66 -3.08 -24.75
C LEU A 338 27.63 -2.00 -25.07
N MET A 339 28.05 -0.74 -24.95
CA MET A 339 27.16 0.41 -25.18
C MET A 339 27.07 0.81 -26.67
N GLY A 340 28.17 0.79 -27.42
CA GLY A 340 28.16 1.30 -28.80
C GLY A 340 27.86 2.80 -28.85
N ARG A 341 27.02 3.23 -29.80
CA ARG A 341 26.51 4.61 -29.87
C ARG A 341 25.43 4.81 -28.80
N ALA A 342 25.87 5.14 -27.59
CA ALA A 342 24.97 5.52 -26.52
C ALA A 342 24.25 6.85 -26.85
N ARG A 343 22.95 6.89 -26.60
CA ARG A 343 22.14 8.11 -26.61
C ARG A 343 21.74 8.49 -25.18
N LEU A 344 21.87 9.78 -24.87
CA LEU A 344 21.32 10.34 -23.64
C LEU A 344 19.79 10.41 -23.78
N MET A 345 19.10 9.82 -22.82
CA MET A 345 17.65 9.74 -22.76
C MET A 345 17.14 10.51 -21.56
N TYR A 346 16.04 11.20 -21.78
CA TYR A 346 15.27 11.93 -20.79
C TYR A 346 13.87 11.29 -20.66
N ARG A 347 13.16 11.60 -19.57
CA ARG A 347 11.82 11.00 -19.35
C ARG A 347 10.83 11.44 -20.44
N GLU A 348 11.06 12.62 -20.98
CA GLU A 348 10.28 13.30 -22.01
C GLU A 348 10.47 12.66 -23.40
N ASP A 349 11.52 11.86 -23.62
CA ASP A 349 11.70 11.10 -24.87
C ASP A 349 10.67 9.96 -25.01
N GLY A 350 9.86 9.65 -23.99
CA GLY A 350 8.71 8.75 -24.10
C GLY A 350 9.04 7.28 -24.38
N TRP A 351 10.27 6.84 -24.17
CA TRP A 351 10.77 5.56 -24.70
C TRP A 351 10.46 4.32 -23.84
N ARG A 352 9.53 4.42 -22.88
CA ARG A 352 9.33 3.41 -21.81
C ARG A 352 8.82 2.06 -22.32
N GLU A 353 7.91 2.10 -23.29
CA GLU A 353 7.25 0.91 -23.81
C GLU A 353 8.04 0.22 -24.91
N HIS A 354 9.16 0.81 -25.36
CA HIS A 354 9.96 0.28 -26.46
C HIS A 354 10.97 -0.75 -25.96
N ASP A 355 11.11 -1.84 -26.71
CA ASP A 355 12.01 -2.95 -26.42
C ASP A 355 13.27 -2.95 -27.30
N GLU A 356 13.47 -1.86 -28.06
CA GLU A 356 14.63 -1.55 -28.88
C GLU A 356 15.23 -0.18 -28.52
N ALA A 357 16.50 0.03 -28.89
CA ALA A 357 17.16 1.32 -28.73
C ALA A 357 16.55 2.37 -29.68
N HIS A 358 16.63 3.64 -29.30
CA HIS A 358 16.23 4.76 -30.13
C HIS A 358 16.96 4.72 -31.46
N GLU A 359 16.26 5.11 -32.54
CA GLU A 359 16.84 5.23 -33.88
C GLU A 359 18.21 5.92 -33.86
N GLY A 360 19.19 5.26 -34.49
CA GLY A 360 20.58 5.74 -34.55
C GLY A 360 21.44 5.43 -33.33
N ALA A 361 20.87 4.90 -32.25
CA ALA A 361 21.56 4.49 -31.03
C ALA A 361 21.66 2.97 -30.91
N ASP A 362 22.64 2.52 -30.12
CA ASP A 362 22.87 1.11 -29.81
C ASP A 362 22.48 0.78 -28.35
N SER A 363 22.41 1.80 -27.49
CA SER A 363 22.07 1.71 -26.07
C SER A 363 21.58 3.06 -25.55
N HIS A 364 20.98 3.08 -24.36
CA HIS A 364 20.61 4.33 -23.69
C HIS A 364 21.44 4.61 -22.45
N VAL A 365 21.57 5.90 -22.17
CA VAL A 365 22.11 6.44 -20.93
C VAL A 365 21.07 7.39 -20.38
N GLY A 366 20.62 7.18 -19.16
CA GLY A 366 19.62 8.02 -18.50
C GLY A 366 20.05 8.39 -17.08
N ASN A 367 19.23 9.21 -16.42
CA ASN A 367 19.41 9.63 -15.04
C ASN A 367 20.83 10.20 -14.75
N ASP A 368 21.20 11.26 -15.48
CA ASP A 368 22.50 11.94 -15.38
C ASP A 368 23.72 11.01 -15.56
N GLY A 369 23.56 9.95 -16.36
CA GLY A 369 24.63 9.01 -16.66
C GLY A 369 24.73 7.83 -15.69
N LEU A 370 23.80 7.70 -14.74
CA LEU A 370 23.80 6.63 -13.75
C LEU A 370 23.10 5.36 -14.23
N GLU A 371 22.27 5.43 -15.27
CA GLU A 371 21.54 4.27 -15.79
C GLU A 371 21.92 3.97 -17.24
N TYR A 372 22.54 2.81 -17.45
CA TYR A 372 22.90 2.29 -18.76
C TYR A 372 21.93 1.17 -19.13
N VAL A 373 21.33 1.28 -20.31
CA VAL A 373 20.30 0.35 -20.78
C VAL A 373 20.75 -0.29 -22.09
N VAL A 374 20.87 -1.62 -22.09
CA VAL A 374 21.11 -2.41 -23.30
C VAL A 374 19.92 -3.30 -23.61
N PHE A 375 19.58 -3.44 -24.89
CA PHE A 375 18.36 -4.13 -25.31
C PHE A 375 18.57 -5.58 -25.75
N ALA A 376 19.84 -5.99 -25.91
CA ALA A 376 20.23 -7.35 -26.24
C ALA A 376 20.96 -7.99 -25.04
N PRO A 377 20.51 -9.16 -24.53
CA PRO A 377 21.18 -9.89 -23.45
C PRO A 377 22.66 -10.16 -23.69
N GLU A 378 23.04 -10.44 -24.94
CA GLU A 378 24.40 -10.75 -25.35
C GLU A 378 25.33 -9.53 -25.24
N ARG A 379 24.78 -8.32 -25.06
CA ARG A 379 25.56 -7.09 -24.85
C ARG A 379 25.96 -6.84 -23.40
N ILE A 380 25.57 -7.70 -22.46
CA ILE A 380 25.95 -7.59 -21.05
C ILE A 380 26.34 -8.94 -20.48
N LEU A 381 27.59 -9.05 -20.03
CA LEU A 381 28.17 -10.27 -19.49
C LEU A 381 28.40 -10.15 -17.99
N PRO A 382 27.80 -11.01 -17.14
CA PRO A 382 28.18 -11.14 -15.74
C PRO A 382 29.63 -11.62 -15.64
N VAL A 383 30.50 -10.85 -14.98
CA VAL A 383 31.93 -11.18 -14.83
C VAL A 383 32.26 -11.53 -13.38
N TYR A 384 31.86 -10.68 -12.43
CA TYR A 384 32.02 -10.97 -11.01
C TYR A 384 30.70 -10.90 -10.26
N VAL A 385 30.59 -11.70 -9.20
CA VAL A 385 29.64 -11.46 -8.11
C VAL A 385 30.46 -10.98 -6.92
N VAL A 386 30.23 -9.73 -6.51
CA VAL A 386 30.83 -9.17 -5.31
C VAL A 386 29.92 -9.50 -4.14
N HIS A 387 30.47 -10.23 -3.17
CA HIS A 387 29.82 -10.56 -1.93
C HIS A 387 30.24 -9.53 -0.88
N LEU A 388 29.25 -8.79 -0.36
CA LEU A 388 29.44 -7.65 0.51
C LEU A 388 28.77 -7.87 1.85
N ASP A 389 29.35 -7.32 2.91
CA ASP A 389 28.63 -7.04 4.14
C ASP A 389 28.74 -5.56 4.52
N TRP A 390 28.15 -5.22 5.65
CA TRP A 390 28.06 -3.84 6.12
C TRP A 390 29.31 -3.34 6.86
N GLY A 391 30.44 -4.06 6.87
CA GLY A 391 31.67 -3.60 7.53
C GLY A 391 32.00 -4.25 8.88
N ASP A 392 33.24 -4.05 9.34
CA ASP A 392 33.77 -4.59 10.61
C ASP A 392 33.04 -4.07 11.85
N ASP A 393 32.65 -2.79 11.83
CA ASP A 393 31.91 -2.13 12.92
C ASP A 393 30.53 -2.75 13.17
N ASN A 394 30.08 -3.63 12.28
CA ASN A 394 28.75 -4.25 12.29
C ASN A 394 28.76 -5.74 12.58
N ALA A 395 29.92 -6.35 12.75
CA ALA A 395 30.02 -7.78 13.01
C ALA A 395 29.31 -8.23 14.30
N ALA A 396 29.37 -7.41 15.34
CA ALA A 396 28.64 -7.63 16.60
C ALA A 396 27.11 -7.62 16.42
N PHE A 397 26.60 -6.99 15.35
CA PHE A 397 25.16 -6.96 15.05
C PHE A 397 24.64 -8.30 14.53
N PHE A 398 25.53 -9.15 14.01
CA PHE A 398 25.19 -10.39 13.36
C PHE A 398 25.59 -11.65 14.16
N GLU A 399 26.21 -11.49 15.34
CA GLU A 399 26.57 -12.61 16.24
C GLU A 399 25.35 -13.44 16.69
N ASP A 400 24.17 -12.80 16.75
CA ASP A 400 22.93 -13.39 17.26
C ASP A 400 21.96 -13.87 16.16
N VAL A 401 22.36 -13.83 14.88
CA VAL A 401 21.48 -14.20 13.75
C VAL A 401 21.37 -15.74 13.67
N PRO A 402 20.16 -16.34 13.63
CA PRO A 402 19.99 -17.78 13.55
C PRO A 402 20.38 -18.34 12.18
N ASP A 403 20.91 -19.56 12.17
CA ASP A 403 21.39 -20.28 10.97
C ASP A 403 20.28 -20.69 9.99
N ASP A 404 19.06 -20.93 10.49
CA ASP A 404 17.96 -21.50 9.74
C ASP A 404 17.08 -20.41 9.08
N PRO A 405 16.70 -20.51 7.78
CA PRO A 405 15.93 -19.48 7.07
C PRO A 405 14.52 -19.22 7.64
N ALA A 406 13.87 -20.23 8.22
CA ALA A 406 12.54 -20.05 8.83
C ALA A 406 12.66 -19.41 10.22
N GLU A 407 13.68 -19.79 10.99
CA GLU A 407 14.06 -19.07 12.21
C GLU A 407 14.58 -17.68 11.93
N TYR A 408 15.17 -17.41 10.75
CA TYR A 408 15.56 -16.08 10.34
C TYR A 408 14.34 -15.19 10.09
N ALA A 409 13.31 -15.68 9.40
CA ALA A 409 12.07 -14.92 9.22
C ALA A 409 11.42 -14.63 10.58
N ALA A 410 11.41 -15.61 11.49
CA ALA A 410 10.93 -15.45 12.85
C ALA A 410 11.85 -14.57 13.71
N TRP A 411 13.17 -14.57 13.51
CA TRP A 411 14.13 -13.74 14.23
C TRP A 411 14.15 -12.32 13.69
N ALA A 412 14.00 -12.11 12.39
CA ALA A 412 13.85 -10.80 11.76
C ALA A 412 12.51 -10.20 12.17
N ALA A 413 11.43 -10.98 12.14
CA ALA A 413 10.14 -10.58 12.71
C ALA A 413 10.23 -10.37 14.24
N ALA A 414 11.00 -11.18 14.96
CA ALA A 414 11.21 -11.06 16.40
C ALA A 414 12.11 -9.88 16.76
N ARG A 415 13.07 -9.46 15.94
CA ARG A 415 13.95 -8.29 16.18
C ARG A 415 13.28 -7.01 15.69
N ALA A 416 12.52 -7.08 14.60
CA ALA A 416 11.58 -6.02 14.20
C ALA A 416 10.50 -5.78 15.27
N SER A 417 10.04 -6.84 15.97
CA SER A 417 9.10 -6.73 17.08
C SER A 417 9.75 -6.53 18.47
N LYS A 418 11.03 -6.91 18.68
CA LYS A 418 11.75 -6.74 19.97
C LYS A 418 12.60 -5.46 20.06
N ASN A 419 13.01 -4.82 18.96
CA ASN A 419 13.82 -3.59 19.02
C ASN A 419 13.06 -2.34 19.48
N ARG A 420 11.82 -2.53 19.91
CA ARG A 420 11.09 -1.57 20.72
C ARG A 420 11.55 -1.51 22.19
N ARG A 421 12.28 -2.52 22.72
CA ARG A 421 12.88 -2.43 24.07
C ARG A 421 14.27 -3.06 24.18
N LYS A 422 15.29 -2.19 24.19
CA LYS A 422 16.66 -2.38 24.74
C LYS A 422 17.43 -3.62 24.23
N THR A 423 18.08 -3.52 23.07
CA THR A 423 19.45 -4.05 22.80
C THR A 423 19.88 -3.65 21.38
N ALA A 424 20.88 -2.75 21.29
CA ALA A 424 21.58 -2.24 20.10
C ALA A 424 20.74 -1.75 18.87
N PRO A 425 20.89 -0.48 18.45
CA PRO A 425 20.09 0.11 17.36
C PRO A 425 20.39 -0.55 15.99
N PRO A 426 19.40 -0.69 15.08
CA PRO A 426 19.64 -1.17 13.71
C PRO A 426 20.75 -0.37 13.04
N HIS A 427 21.54 -1.02 12.19
CA HIS A 427 22.66 -0.38 11.50
C HIS A 427 22.21 0.92 10.81
N PRO A 428 22.94 2.05 10.90
CA PRO A 428 22.53 3.35 10.34
C PRO A 428 22.19 3.35 8.84
N ARG A 429 22.56 2.31 8.09
CA ARG A 429 22.17 2.13 6.66
C ARG A 429 20.89 1.36 6.41
N LEU A 430 20.36 0.69 7.43
CA LEU A 430 18.96 0.26 7.47
C LEU A 430 18.06 1.41 7.93
N LEU A 431 18.64 2.56 8.28
CA LEU A 431 17.98 3.76 8.79
C LEU A 431 18.34 5.03 7.99
N GLY A 432 19.05 4.92 6.87
CA GLY A 432 19.73 6.06 6.24
C GLY A 432 19.12 6.51 4.90
N ASP A 433 18.54 7.72 4.93
CA ASP A 433 18.40 8.70 3.84
C ASP A 433 17.15 8.73 2.94
N ASP A 434 15.99 8.22 3.40
CA ASP A 434 14.72 8.42 2.69
C ASP A 434 14.10 9.83 2.83
N ALA A 435 14.68 10.70 3.67
CA ALA A 435 14.18 12.06 3.87
C ALA A 435 14.70 13.09 2.85
N GLU A 436 15.87 12.87 2.22
CA GLU A 436 16.54 13.93 1.43
C GLU A 436 16.72 13.65 -0.08
N ARG A 437 16.31 12.49 -0.61
CA ARG A 437 16.45 12.17 -2.05
C ARG A 437 15.16 11.74 -2.75
N GLN A 438 14.03 12.32 -2.39
CA GLN A 438 12.80 12.08 -3.14
C GLN A 438 12.78 12.92 -4.43
N SER A 439 12.74 12.25 -5.58
CA SER A 439 12.54 12.91 -6.88
C SER A 439 11.18 13.63 -6.88
N ALA A 440 10.99 14.66 -7.70
CA ALA A 440 9.75 15.45 -7.70
C ALA A 440 8.49 14.58 -7.89
N GLY A 441 8.59 13.46 -8.62
CA GLY A 441 7.53 12.48 -8.79
C GLY A 441 7.33 11.55 -7.58
N ASP A 442 8.34 11.32 -6.76
CA ASP A 442 8.19 10.60 -5.48
C ASP A 442 7.68 11.52 -4.38
N ARG A 443 8.02 12.82 -4.42
CA ARG A 443 7.37 13.86 -3.61
C ARG A 443 5.92 14.08 -4.02
N GLN A 444 5.61 13.97 -5.32
CA GLN A 444 4.26 14.01 -5.85
C GLN A 444 3.49 12.75 -5.47
N ARG A 445 4.04 11.54 -5.64
CA ARG A 445 3.43 10.27 -5.18
C ARG A 445 3.33 10.15 -3.67
N ALA A 446 4.27 10.71 -2.90
CA ALA A 446 4.18 10.75 -1.44
C ALA A 446 3.17 11.82 -1.00
N ARG A 447 3.07 12.96 -1.71
CA ARG A 447 1.98 13.93 -1.48
C ARG A 447 0.64 13.37 -1.87
N GLU A 448 0.52 12.66 -2.99
CA GLU A 448 -0.69 12.00 -3.49
C GLU A 448 -1.01 10.75 -2.67
N ALA A 449 -0.04 10.02 -2.12
CA ALA A 449 -0.28 8.91 -1.20
C ALA A 449 -0.56 9.37 0.23
N VAL A 450 -0.08 10.55 0.63
CA VAL A 450 -0.50 11.22 1.88
C VAL A 450 -1.87 11.88 1.68
N PHE A 451 -2.20 12.39 0.49
CA PHE A 451 -3.54 12.90 0.15
C PHE A 451 -4.54 11.74 0.07
N ALA A 452 -4.21 10.66 -0.64
CA ALA A 452 -4.99 9.43 -0.75
C ALA A 452 -5.01 8.59 0.54
N ARG A 453 -4.09 8.80 1.50
CA ARG A 453 -4.22 8.28 2.88
C ARG A 453 -5.03 9.20 3.77
N ALA A 454 -4.88 10.51 3.62
CA ALA A 454 -5.66 11.50 4.36
C ALA A 454 -7.14 11.50 3.94
N ALA A 455 -7.44 10.96 2.76
CA ALA A 455 -8.79 10.84 2.22
C ALA A 455 -9.26 9.38 2.10
N LYS A 456 -8.65 8.45 2.84
CA LYS A 456 -9.16 7.07 3.00
C LYS A 456 -9.74 6.78 4.41
N TYR A 457 -9.82 7.80 5.28
CA TYR A 457 -10.20 7.61 6.68
C TYR A 457 -10.89 8.82 7.33
N PHE A 458 -12.15 9.07 6.96
CA PHE A 458 -13.14 9.40 7.98
C PHE A 458 -13.65 8.10 8.62
N PRO A 459 -13.48 7.91 9.95
CA PRO A 459 -13.76 6.64 10.60
C PRO A 459 -15.28 6.42 10.66
N TYR A 460 -15.81 5.22 10.36
CA TYR A 460 -16.81 4.45 11.15
C TYR A 460 -17.29 3.21 10.36
N GLY A 461 -17.13 2.03 10.95
CA GLY A 461 -17.83 0.81 10.58
C GLY A 461 -17.97 -0.10 11.80
N TYR A 462 -19.20 -0.54 12.10
CA TYR A 462 -19.55 -1.49 13.17
C TYR A 462 -20.47 -2.60 12.65
N GLY A 463 -20.33 -3.80 13.23
CA GLY A 463 -21.28 -4.93 13.19
C GLY A 463 -20.93 -6.00 14.25
N PRO A 464 -21.90 -6.74 14.85
CA PRO A 464 -21.67 -7.58 16.04
C PRO A 464 -21.33 -9.05 15.70
N ALA A 465 -20.54 -9.72 16.56
CA ALA A 465 -20.40 -11.18 16.55
C ALA A 465 -20.54 -11.75 17.96
N SER A 466 -21.52 -12.64 18.18
CA SER A 466 -21.66 -13.41 19.43
C SER A 466 -21.71 -14.90 19.13
N GLY A 467 -20.85 -15.68 19.81
CA GLY A 467 -21.05 -17.12 20.03
C GLY A 467 -20.89 -18.06 18.82
N THR A 468 -20.71 -19.34 19.13
CA THR A 468 -20.12 -20.42 18.32
C THR A 468 -20.93 -20.94 17.12
N SER A 469 -21.67 -20.11 16.39
CA SER A 469 -22.28 -20.52 15.12
C SER A 469 -22.33 -19.37 14.10
N PHE A 470 -21.67 -19.58 12.96
CA PHE A 470 -21.65 -18.69 11.81
C PHE A 470 -22.79 -19.03 10.84
N GLN A 471 -23.54 -18.02 10.39
CA GLN A 471 -24.25 -18.08 9.11
C GLN A 471 -23.75 -16.90 8.28
N VAL A 472 -22.83 -17.18 7.36
CA VAL A 472 -22.30 -16.21 6.39
C VAL A 472 -23.33 -16.09 5.27
N LEU A 473 -24.00 -14.95 5.16
CA LEU A 473 -24.91 -14.67 4.03
C LEU A 473 -24.25 -13.82 2.94
N GLU A 474 -23.21 -13.04 3.24
CA GLU A 474 -22.28 -12.46 2.24
C GLU A 474 -21.09 -11.78 2.94
N VAL A 475 -19.93 -11.73 2.28
CA VAL A 475 -18.71 -11.02 2.72
C VAL A 475 -18.61 -9.74 1.89
N GLY A 476 -18.70 -8.57 2.52
CA GLY A 476 -18.62 -7.26 1.86
C GLY A 476 -17.30 -6.55 2.14
N GLU A 477 -16.79 -5.88 1.11
CA GLU A 477 -15.51 -5.15 1.08
C GLU A 477 -15.63 -3.69 1.56
N VAL A 478 -14.50 -3.16 2.02
CA VAL A 478 -14.28 -1.78 2.49
C VAL A 478 -14.39 -0.79 1.29
N SER A 479 -14.66 0.49 1.50
CA SER A 479 -14.82 1.47 0.40
C SER A 479 -14.03 2.75 0.64
N GLU A 480 -13.55 3.35 -0.45
CA GLU A 480 -12.73 4.57 -0.54
C GLU A 480 -13.59 5.85 -0.44
N ASP A 481 -13.17 6.79 0.42
CA ASP A 481 -13.80 8.07 0.76
C ASP A 481 -13.06 9.29 0.20
N GLU A 482 -12.89 9.36 -1.12
CA GLU A 482 -12.56 10.64 -1.80
C GLU A 482 -13.78 11.19 -2.56
N GLU A 483 -14.32 12.31 -2.07
CA GLU A 483 -15.30 13.13 -2.78
C GLU A 483 -14.57 14.12 -3.69
N ASP A 484 -14.33 13.73 -4.93
CA ASP A 484 -13.85 14.65 -5.97
C ASP A 484 -15.05 15.33 -6.65
N TYR A 485 -15.41 16.54 -6.23
CA TYR A 485 -16.32 17.41 -7.00
C TYR A 485 -15.54 18.09 -8.15
N GLY A 486 -15.10 17.30 -9.11
CA GLY A 486 -14.36 17.73 -10.29
C GLY A 486 -15.17 17.51 -11.56
N GLU A 487 -15.43 18.62 -12.28
CA GLU A 487 -16.03 18.72 -13.63
C GLU A 487 -17.56 18.76 -13.69
N TYR A 488 -18.13 19.97 -13.62
CA TYR A 488 -19.02 20.52 -14.68
C TYR A 488 -19.46 21.97 -14.35
N GLN A 489 -18.90 22.94 -15.07
CA GLN A 489 -19.62 24.16 -15.50
C GLN A 489 -19.29 24.52 -16.96
N GLU A 490 -19.16 23.52 -17.84
CA GLU A 490 -19.16 23.77 -19.27
C GLU A 490 -20.24 22.95 -19.94
N GLN A 491 -21.44 23.51 -19.99
CA GLN A 491 -22.37 23.33 -21.11
C GLN A 491 -23.61 24.22 -20.92
N ARG A 492 -23.73 25.20 -21.83
CA ARG A 492 -24.88 26.03 -22.28
C ARG A 492 -24.47 27.51 -22.26
N VAL A 493 -24.20 28.13 -23.42
CA VAL A 493 -25.08 28.97 -24.27
C VAL A 493 -24.11 29.66 -25.27
N ASP A 494 -24.32 29.92 -26.57
CA ASP A 494 -25.37 29.69 -27.57
C ASP A 494 -24.74 29.91 -28.96
N GLY A 495 -25.30 29.26 -29.99
CA GLY A 495 -25.14 29.69 -31.37
C GLY A 495 -26.15 30.77 -31.74
N GLY A 496 -25.74 31.75 -32.55
CA GLY A 496 -26.66 32.49 -33.41
C GLY A 496 -26.48 34.02 -33.51
N GLY A 497 -25.57 34.45 -34.40
CA GLY A 497 -25.89 35.45 -35.43
C GLY A 497 -25.67 36.94 -35.14
N GLY A 498 -24.81 37.55 -35.97
CA GLY A 498 -25.10 38.88 -36.54
C GLY A 498 -24.06 39.99 -36.35
N GLY A 499 -23.07 40.00 -37.25
CA GLY A 499 -22.48 41.15 -37.96
C GLY A 499 -22.27 42.52 -37.29
N GLY A 500 -21.07 43.07 -37.46
CA GLY A 500 -20.85 44.52 -37.40
C GLY A 500 -19.44 44.90 -37.00
N ASP A 501 -18.61 45.22 -37.99
CA ASP A 501 -17.24 45.70 -37.87
C ASP A 501 -17.13 47.01 -37.05
N GLY A 502 -16.05 47.17 -36.30
CA GLY A 502 -15.73 48.45 -35.66
C GLY A 502 -14.64 48.37 -34.60
N GLU A 503 -13.41 48.67 -35.02
CA GLU A 503 -12.15 48.74 -34.28
C GLU A 503 -12.21 49.27 -32.83
N GLY A 504 -11.46 48.60 -31.93
CA GLY A 504 -10.85 49.24 -30.77
C GLY A 504 -10.78 48.36 -29.52
N GLY A 505 -9.61 47.82 -29.19
CA GLY A 505 -9.31 47.41 -27.81
C GLY A 505 -8.50 46.14 -27.64
N MET A 506 -7.18 46.31 -27.49
CA MET A 506 -6.27 45.53 -26.63
C MET A 506 -6.59 44.03 -26.41
N GLY A 507 -5.99 43.18 -27.25
CA GLY A 507 -5.78 41.76 -26.94
C GLY A 507 -4.31 41.53 -26.63
N ALA A 508 -3.98 41.34 -25.35
CA ALA A 508 -2.67 40.90 -24.89
C ALA A 508 -2.51 39.41 -25.19
N GLY A 509 -1.92 39.12 -26.36
CA GLY A 509 -1.40 37.80 -26.73
C GLY A 509 0.12 37.83 -26.75
N GLY A 510 0.73 36.99 -25.94
CA GLY A 510 2.19 36.77 -25.83
C GLY A 510 2.45 35.99 -24.54
N TYR A 511 2.40 34.65 -24.54
CA TYR A 511 3.50 33.76 -24.92
C TYR A 511 4.87 34.20 -24.37
N TRP A 512 5.24 33.55 -23.26
CA TRP A 512 6.57 33.09 -22.84
C TRP A 512 7.84 33.79 -23.36
N SER A 513 8.66 34.32 -22.45
CA SER A 513 10.10 33.98 -22.42
C SER A 513 10.77 34.31 -21.08
N TRP A 514 11.52 33.35 -20.57
CA TRP A 514 12.75 33.42 -19.74
C TRP A 514 13.16 34.78 -19.16
N GLN A 515 13.54 34.82 -17.87
CA GLN A 515 14.89 35.24 -17.44
C GLN A 515 15.01 35.41 -15.92
N LYS A 516 16.13 34.91 -15.43
CA LYS A 516 16.75 35.20 -14.14
C LYS A 516 17.19 36.67 -14.15
N MET A 517 16.67 37.49 -13.24
CA MET A 517 17.37 38.67 -12.70
C MET A 517 16.80 38.97 -11.32
N GLY A 518 17.66 38.92 -10.32
CA GLY A 518 17.48 39.75 -9.14
C GLY A 518 18.04 41.14 -9.44
N GLU A 519 17.42 42.17 -8.89
CA GLU A 519 18.03 43.36 -8.29
C GLU A 519 16.90 44.32 -7.91
N ILE A 520 16.71 44.56 -6.62
CA ILE A 520 16.46 45.93 -6.17
C ILE A 520 17.62 46.25 -5.24
N GLU A 521 18.42 47.19 -5.74
CA GLU A 521 19.39 47.99 -5.00
C GLU A 521 18.70 48.61 -3.78
N ASP A 522 19.33 48.50 -2.61
CA ASP A 522 19.31 49.61 -1.68
C ASP A 522 20.73 49.89 -1.19
N HIS A 523 21.02 51.17 -1.09
CA HIS A 523 22.35 51.74 -1.02
C HIS A 523 22.98 51.67 0.38
N GLY A 524 24.29 51.41 0.41
CA GLY A 524 25.23 52.16 1.24
C GLY A 524 25.60 51.60 2.61
N GLY A 525 26.85 51.12 2.74
CA GLY A 525 27.53 51.00 4.03
C GLY A 525 28.60 49.91 4.10
N GLU A 526 29.83 50.25 3.69
CA GLU A 526 31.13 49.61 4.03
C GLU A 526 31.16 49.15 5.52
N GLU A 527 31.77 48.04 5.97
CA GLU A 527 33.09 47.46 5.71
C GLU A 527 33.21 46.11 6.49
N GLY A 528 33.99 45.12 6.01
CA GLY A 528 34.76 44.24 6.92
C GLY A 528 34.33 42.78 7.20
N LEU A 529 34.53 41.89 6.21
CA LEU A 529 35.20 40.57 6.32
C LEU A 529 34.84 39.57 7.44
N ALA A 530 34.08 38.51 7.08
CA ALA A 530 34.44 37.10 7.36
C ALA A 530 33.64 36.17 6.42
N ARG A 531 34.23 35.80 5.28
CA ARG A 531 33.67 34.86 4.30
C ARG A 531 33.96 33.41 4.70
N ASP A 532 32.89 32.61 4.67
CA ASP A 532 32.77 31.30 4.02
C ASP A 532 33.70 30.15 4.40
N GLU A 533 33.27 29.37 5.39
CA GLU A 533 33.64 27.96 5.57
C GLU A 533 32.67 27.00 4.83
N TYR A 534 31.57 27.52 4.26
CA TYR A 534 30.54 26.72 3.58
C TYR A 534 30.80 26.51 2.07
N LEU A 535 31.65 27.32 1.45
CA LEU A 535 32.02 27.20 0.02
C LEU A 535 33.25 26.33 -0.26
N ALA A 536 33.95 25.84 0.78
CA ALA A 536 35.12 24.99 0.63
C ALA A 536 34.80 23.49 0.40
N GLN A 537 33.60 23.02 0.74
CA GLN A 537 33.25 21.59 0.63
C GLN A 537 32.59 21.18 -0.70
N LYS A 538 32.24 22.12 -1.59
CA LYS A 538 31.61 21.82 -2.88
C LYS A 538 32.58 21.47 -4.02
N ARG A 539 33.89 21.32 -3.74
CA ARG A 539 34.96 21.09 -4.73
C ARG A 539 35.74 19.77 -4.56
N ALA A 540 35.20 18.77 -3.86
CA ALA A 540 35.95 17.53 -3.69
C ALA A 540 35.80 16.54 -4.86
N HIS A 541 34.62 16.01 -5.22
CA HIS A 541 34.57 14.83 -6.11
C HIS A 541 33.51 14.89 -7.24
N GLY A 542 33.99 15.14 -8.45
CA GLY A 542 33.31 15.00 -9.75
C GLY A 542 34.11 15.71 -10.86
N PRO A 543 34.40 15.09 -12.03
CA PRO A 543 35.20 15.76 -13.07
C PRO A 543 34.45 16.96 -13.66
N ALA A 544 35.17 18.07 -13.85
CA ALA A 544 34.61 19.34 -14.31
C ALA A 544 34.33 19.32 -15.83
N TRP A 545 33.08 19.58 -16.20
CA TRP A 545 32.61 19.87 -17.57
C TRP A 545 32.93 21.32 -17.99
N SER A 546 34.11 21.83 -17.66
CA SER A 546 34.41 23.27 -17.82
C SER A 546 34.44 23.79 -19.26
N ASP A 547 34.33 22.96 -20.31
CA ASP A 547 34.77 23.42 -21.65
C ASP A 547 33.86 23.05 -22.84
N VAL A 548 32.55 22.86 -22.64
CA VAL A 548 31.63 22.68 -23.78
C VAL A 548 30.68 23.86 -23.93
N LEU A 549 31.08 24.79 -24.80
CA LEU A 549 30.27 25.84 -25.41
C LEU A 549 29.34 25.22 -26.47
N LEU A 550 28.05 25.55 -26.42
CA LEU A 550 27.10 25.28 -27.50
C LEU A 550 27.18 26.40 -28.55
N PRO A 551 27.23 26.11 -29.87
CA PRO A 551 27.01 27.10 -30.90
C PRO A 551 25.52 27.25 -31.27
N ASP A 552 25.13 28.50 -31.47
CA ASP A 552 23.83 29.02 -31.91
C ASP A 552 23.45 28.68 -33.37
N GLU A 553 22.15 28.83 -33.61
CA GLU A 553 21.33 28.93 -34.84
C GLU A 553 21.99 28.74 -36.23
N GLU A 554 21.36 27.88 -37.06
CA GLU A 554 20.89 28.28 -38.40
C GLU A 554 19.97 27.22 -39.03
N GLY A 555 18.74 27.62 -39.35
CA GLY A 555 18.08 27.21 -40.61
C GLY A 555 16.94 26.18 -40.55
N GLY A 556 15.71 26.66 -40.72
CA GLY A 556 14.73 25.99 -41.60
C GLY A 556 13.32 25.76 -41.02
N ARG A 557 12.40 26.67 -41.36
CA ARG A 557 10.95 26.63 -41.12
C ARG A 557 10.24 25.41 -41.72
N VAL A 558 9.28 24.85 -40.99
CA VAL A 558 8.04 24.30 -41.55
C VAL A 558 6.88 24.89 -40.74
N THR A 559 5.91 25.46 -41.44
CA THR A 559 4.74 26.16 -40.89
C THR A 559 3.65 25.19 -40.47
N LYS A 560 2.90 25.64 -39.45
CA LYS A 560 1.84 24.96 -38.73
C LYS A 560 0.52 25.20 -39.44
N GLU A 561 0.22 24.39 -40.46
CA GLU A 561 -1.09 24.26 -41.11
C GLU A 561 -1.06 22.84 -41.70
N ASP A 562 -2.12 22.05 -41.45
CA ASP A 562 -2.32 20.65 -41.87
C ASP A 562 -1.85 19.55 -40.89
N VAL A 563 -2.39 19.51 -39.67
CA VAL A 563 -2.83 18.25 -39.04
C VAL A 563 -4.11 18.56 -38.25
N GLU A 564 -5.20 17.95 -38.66
CA GLU A 564 -6.55 18.13 -38.13
C GLU A 564 -6.65 17.59 -36.69
N ASP A 565 -7.25 18.41 -35.81
CA ASP A 565 -7.79 18.02 -34.51
C ASP A 565 -8.98 17.09 -34.75
N ASP A 566 -8.78 15.77 -34.77
CA ASP A 566 -9.84 14.76 -34.62
C ASP A 566 -9.20 13.36 -34.49
N ASP A 567 -8.56 13.08 -33.35
CA ASP A 567 -8.28 11.71 -32.89
C ASP A 567 -7.93 11.61 -31.38
N TYR A 568 -8.33 12.62 -30.58
CA TYR A 568 -8.03 12.68 -29.14
C TYR A 568 -9.12 12.08 -28.24
N GLU A 569 -10.08 11.34 -28.78
CA GLU A 569 -11.22 10.80 -28.02
C GLU A 569 -11.42 9.27 -28.14
N PHE A 570 -10.46 8.52 -28.70
CA PHE A 570 -10.59 7.05 -28.81
C PHE A 570 -9.39 6.24 -28.30
N CYS A 571 -8.71 6.69 -27.24
CA CYS A 571 -7.69 5.88 -26.53
C CYS A 571 -7.72 6.01 -24.99
N LEU A 572 -8.85 6.39 -24.40
CA LEU A 572 -9.05 6.41 -22.94
C LEU A 572 -9.55 5.08 -22.34
N GLY A 573 -9.71 4.04 -23.15
CA GLY A 573 -10.19 2.71 -22.72
C GLY A 573 -9.13 1.63 -22.56
N ARG A 574 -7.85 1.89 -22.85
CA ARG A 574 -6.80 0.84 -22.86
C ARG A 574 -5.55 1.17 -22.05
N LEU A 575 -5.58 2.28 -21.31
CA LEU A 575 -4.50 2.82 -20.48
C LEU A 575 -4.52 2.32 -19.02
N MET A 576 -5.35 1.32 -18.72
CA MET A 576 -5.36 0.61 -17.44
C MET A 576 -4.90 -0.84 -17.64
N GLY A 577 -3.59 -1.01 -17.83
CA GLY A 577 -2.93 -2.30 -17.67
C GLY A 577 -2.64 -2.53 -16.19
N ALA A 578 -3.67 -2.90 -15.44
CA ALA A 578 -3.51 -3.49 -14.12
C ALA A 578 -2.99 -4.92 -14.29
N GLU A 579 -1.95 -5.29 -13.54
CA GLU A 579 -1.87 -6.62 -12.94
C GLU A 579 -1.24 -6.48 -11.56
N ASP A 580 -2.11 -6.64 -10.56
CA ASP A 580 -1.82 -6.62 -9.15
C ASP A 580 -1.12 -7.88 -8.65
N GLY A 581 -0.52 -7.72 -7.47
CA GLY A 581 -0.48 -8.81 -6.49
C GLY A 581 -1.90 -9.32 -6.24
N GLN A 582 -2.03 -10.64 -6.24
CA GLN A 582 -3.26 -11.42 -6.45
C GLN A 582 -4.50 -11.11 -5.58
N ASP A 583 -4.44 -10.19 -4.61
CA ASP A 583 -5.60 -9.76 -3.79
C ASP A 583 -6.14 -8.36 -4.15
N ALA A 584 -5.32 -7.42 -4.64
CA ALA A 584 -5.82 -6.09 -5.01
C ALA A 584 -6.57 -6.10 -6.37
N SER A 585 -6.22 -7.01 -7.27
CA SER A 585 -6.91 -7.19 -8.57
C SER A 585 -8.33 -7.73 -8.46
N ALA A 586 -8.70 -8.30 -7.31
CA ALA A 586 -10.04 -8.83 -7.06
C ALA A 586 -10.95 -7.80 -6.38
N TYR A 587 -10.38 -6.98 -5.50
CA TYR A 587 -11.09 -6.00 -4.68
C TYR A 587 -11.68 -4.85 -5.52
N ASP A 588 -10.88 -4.14 -6.32
CA ASP A 588 -11.41 -2.97 -7.05
C ASP A 588 -12.53 -3.32 -8.04
N PRO A 589 -12.49 -4.47 -8.75
CA PRO A 589 -13.62 -4.92 -9.54
C PRO A 589 -14.84 -5.32 -8.69
N ALA A 590 -14.65 -6.03 -7.56
CA ALA A 590 -15.73 -6.48 -6.70
C ALA A 590 -16.43 -5.31 -5.98
N ALA A 591 -15.67 -4.34 -5.47
CA ALA A 591 -16.17 -3.09 -4.89
C ALA A 591 -16.96 -2.27 -5.93
N ARG A 592 -16.45 -2.14 -7.17
CA ARG A 592 -17.17 -1.46 -8.27
C ARG A 592 -18.47 -2.17 -8.64
N GLU A 593 -18.46 -3.50 -8.67
CA GLU A 593 -19.66 -4.28 -8.95
C GLU A 593 -20.71 -4.15 -7.83
N ALA A 594 -20.26 -4.15 -6.56
CA ALA A 594 -21.12 -3.94 -5.41
C ALA A 594 -21.76 -2.55 -5.41
N GLU A 595 -20.99 -1.50 -5.70
CA GLU A 595 -21.52 -0.13 -5.85
C GLU A 595 -22.54 -0.04 -6.99
N ALA A 596 -22.24 -0.64 -8.15
CA ALA A 596 -23.17 -0.65 -9.27
C ALA A 596 -24.50 -1.35 -8.92
N ARG A 597 -24.46 -2.46 -8.18
CA ARG A 597 -25.66 -3.17 -7.70
C ARG A 597 -26.45 -2.35 -6.67
N GLU A 598 -25.76 -1.70 -5.75
CA GLU A 598 -26.35 -0.80 -4.73
C GLU A 598 -27.11 0.34 -5.40
N LEU A 599 -26.45 1.06 -6.32
CA LEU A 599 -27.02 2.22 -6.98
C LEU A 599 -28.13 1.84 -7.97
N ALA A 600 -28.01 0.71 -8.68
CA ALA A 600 -29.10 0.21 -9.51
C ALA A 600 -30.35 -0.10 -8.66
N THR A 601 -30.16 -0.66 -7.46
CA THR A 601 -31.23 -0.94 -6.50
C THR A 601 -31.84 0.36 -5.96
N LEU A 602 -31.01 1.33 -5.58
CA LEU A 602 -31.46 2.64 -5.09
C LEU A 602 -32.25 3.39 -6.16
N ILE A 603 -31.70 3.51 -7.37
CA ILE A 603 -32.35 4.14 -8.53
C ILE A 603 -33.68 3.45 -8.85
N GLY A 604 -33.72 2.12 -8.77
CA GLY A 604 -34.95 1.35 -9.01
C GLY A 604 -36.07 1.60 -7.99
N LYS A 605 -35.76 2.11 -6.80
CA LYS A 605 -36.76 2.48 -5.78
C LYS A 605 -37.31 3.90 -5.95
N ILE A 606 -36.62 4.76 -6.69
CA ILE A 606 -36.95 6.19 -6.77
C ILE A 606 -38.05 6.43 -7.81
N ASP A 607 -39.20 6.94 -7.36
CA ASP A 607 -40.22 7.47 -8.24
C ASP A 607 -39.88 8.93 -8.62
N THR A 608 -39.27 9.10 -9.79
CA THR A 608 -38.87 10.41 -10.31
C THR A 608 -40.05 11.31 -10.66
N ASP A 609 -41.19 10.73 -11.04
CA ASP A 609 -42.39 11.50 -11.37
C ASP A 609 -43.04 12.05 -10.10
N ALA A 610 -43.10 11.24 -9.04
CA ALA A 610 -43.54 11.68 -7.72
C ALA A 610 -42.63 12.79 -7.17
N LEU A 611 -41.31 12.64 -7.33
CA LEU A 611 -40.32 13.64 -6.91
C LEU A 611 -40.48 14.96 -7.67
N ALA A 612 -40.59 14.91 -9.01
CA ALA A 612 -40.80 16.08 -9.86
C ALA A 612 -42.15 16.77 -9.57
N ALA A 613 -43.23 16.00 -9.40
CA ALA A 613 -44.54 16.52 -9.05
C ALA A 613 -44.54 17.24 -7.69
N ARG A 614 -43.78 16.71 -6.73
CA ARG A 614 -43.65 17.30 -5.40
C ARG A 614 -42.86 18.61 -5.44
N ALA A 615 -41.70 18.62 -6.10
CA ALA A 615 -40.91 19.82 -6.35
C ALA A 615 -41.71 20.90 -7.09
N SER A 616 -42.50 20.52 -8.10
CA SER A 616 -43.38 21.42 -8.84
C SER A 616 -44.45 22.05 -7.94
N ARG A 617 -45.08 21.28 -7.05
CA ARG A 617 -46.08 21.80 -6.09
C ARG A 617 -45.47 22.82 -5.13
N LEU A 618 -44.30 22.53 -4.57
CA LEU A 618 -43.59 23.45 -3.66
C LEU A 618 -43.25 24.78 -4.36
N ARG A 619 -43.06 24.75 -5.67
CA ARG A 619 -42.72 25.90 -6.49
C ARG A 619 -43.90 26.45 -7.28
N ASN A 620 -45.08 26.48 -6.65
CA ASN A 620 -46.32 27.08 -7.18
C ASN A 620 -46.76 26.52 -8.56
N GLY A 621 -46.49 25.24 -8.82
CA GLY A 621 -46.88 24.56 -10.06
C GLY A 621 -45.95 24.81 -11.25
N VAL A 622 -44.76 25.39 -11.05
CA VAL A 622 -43.77 25.48 -12.14
C VAL A 622 -43.34 24.06 -12.54
N ALA A 623 -43.45 23.75 -13.83
CA ALA A 623 -43.09 22.43 -14.35
C ALA A 623 -41.64 22.08 -14.00
N CYS A 624 -41.45 20.88 -13.44
CA CYS A 624 -40.16 20.34 -13.04
C CYS A 624 -39.87 19.09 -13.87
N THR A 625 -38.61 18.91 -14.24
CA THR A 625 -38.12 17.75 -14.99
C THR A 625 -36.96 17.12 -14.24
N VAL A 626 -36.97 15.79 -14.17
CA VAL A 626 -35.88 14.96 -13.65
C VAL A 626 -35.34 14.16 -14.82
N ALA A 627 -34.03 14.19 -15.02
CA ALA A 627 -33.41 13.36 -16.06
C ALA A 627 -33.59 11.88 -15.71
N ARG A 628 -33.62 11.02 -16.74
CA ARG A 628 -33.66 9.58 -16.52
C ARG A 628 -32.44 9.17 -15.70
N LEU A 629 -32.68 8.57 -14.55
CA LEU A 629 -31.63 8.10 -13.65
C LEU A 629 -30.99 6.83 -14.23
N GLN A 630 -29.70 6.89 -14.47
CA GLN A 630 -28.85 5.74 -14.81
C GLN A 630 -27.54 5.92 -14.08
N TYR A 631 -27.05 4.88 -13.43
CA TYR A 631 -25.72 4.91 -12.87
C TYR A 631 -24.70 4.77 -14.01
N ASP A 632 -23.84 5.78 -14.15
CA ASP A 632 -22.66 5.75 -14.99
C ASP A 632 -21.44 6.06 -14.12
N ALA A 633 -20.49 5.12 -14.09
CA ALA A 633 -19.25 5.24 -13.34
C ALA A 633 -18.44 6.48 -13.76
N LYS A 634 -18.55 6.93 -15.02
CA LYS A 634 -17.88 8.14 -15.50
C LYS A 634 -18.44 9.41 -14.89
N THR A 635 -19.71 9.40 -14.50
CA THR A 635 -20.37 10.56 -13.88
C THR A 635 -20.47 10.44 -12.37
N ARG A 636 -19.88 9.41 -11.76
CA ARG A 636 -19.99 9.11 -10.33
C ARG A 636 -19.70 10.34 -9.45
N SER A 637 -18.53 10.96 -9.62
CA SER A 637 -18.11 12.18 -8.91
C SER A 637 -19.09 13.35 -9.05
N SER A 638 -19.84 13.41 -10.15
CA SER A 638 -20.78 14.51 -10.44
C SER A 638 -22.18 14.30 -9.86
N VAL A 639 -22.56 13.06 -9.52
CA VAL A 639 -23.93 12.72 -9.07
C VAL A 639 -23.99 12.14 -7.67
N MET A 640 -22.85 11.86 -7.03
CA MET A 640 -22.82 11.25 -5.70
C MET A 640 -21.50 11.47 -4.96
N GLY A 641 -21.61 11.57 -3.65
CA GLY A 641 -20.49 11.50 -2.71
C GLY A 641 -20.37 10.13 -2.06
N GLY A 642 -19.64 10.03 -0.95
CA GLY A 642 -19.45 8.79 -0.21
C GLY A 642 -20.77 8.21 0.29
N MET A 643 -21.64 9.06 0.85
CA MET A 643 -22.86 8.62 1.55
C MET A 643 -24.16 9.03 0.87
N ASN A 644 -24.13 9.94 -0.12
CA ASN A 644 -25.33 10.53 -0.68
C ASN A 644 -25.31 10.53 -2.22
N TYR A 645 -26.47 10.27 -2.82
CA TYR A 645 -26.76 10.39 -4.25
C TYR A 645 -27.59 11.65 -4.49
N HIS A 646 -27.24 12.44 -5.50
CA HIS A 646 -27.82 13.74 -5.79
C HIS A 646 -28.56 13.72 -7.13
N ILE A 647 -29.82 14.14 -7.12
CA ILE A 647 -30.65 14.26 -8.32
C ILE A 647 -30.96 15.74 -8.58
N GLU A 648 -30.68 16.20 -9.79
CA GLU A 648 -31.07 17.53 -10.21
C GLU A 648 -32.54 17.60 -10.61
N LEU A 649 -33.22 18.60 -10.05
CA LEU A 649 -34.60 18.96 -10.34
C LEU A 649 -34.60 20.26 -11.15
N ARG A 650 -34.80 20.15 -12.46
CA ARG A 650 -34.70 21.29 -13.37
C ARG A 650 -36.08 21.86 -13.65
N PHE A 651 -36.28 23.10 -13.28
CA PHE A 651 -37.55 23.80 -13.52
C PHE A 651 -37.53 24.55 -14.85
N LYS A 652 -38.72 24.75 -15.43
CA LYS A 652 -38.90 25.40 -16.74
C LYS A 652 -38.33 26.82 -16.83
N ASP A 653 -38.25 27.54 -15.72
CA ASP A 653 -37.72 28.90 -15.64
C ASP A 653 -36.22 28.97 -15.33
N GLY A 654 -35.51 27.84 -15.41
CA GLY A 654 -34.05 27.77 -15.31
C GLY A 654 -33.52 27.58 -13.89
N VAL A 655 -34.37 27.65 -12.86
CA VAL A 655 -33.97 27.30 -11.48
C VAL A 655 -33.71 25.80 -11.39
N VAL A 656 -32.71 25.42 -10.61
CA VAL A 656 -32.35 24.02 -10.35
C VAL A 656 -32.30 23.78 -8.85
N TRP A 657 -32.95 22.71 -8.41
CA TRP A 657 -32.82 22.17 -7.05
C TRP A 657 -32.06 20.86 -7.07
N ILE A 658 -31.55 20.45 -5.90
CA ILE A 658 -30.99 19.13 -5.65
C ILE A 658 -31.94 18.35 -4.75
N ALA A 659 -32.22 17.10 -5.10
CA ALA A 659 -32.69 16.08 -4.18
C ALA A 659 -31.50 15.26 -3.70
N ARG A 660 -31.12 15.43 -2.42
CA ARG A 660 -30.07 14.66 -1.74
C ARG A 660 -30.69 13.42 -1.12
N ILE A 661 -30.19 12.24 -1.49
CA ILE A 661 -30.72 10.93 -1.11
C ILE A 661 -29.61 10.12 -0.45
N ARG A 662 -29.86 9.57 0.73
CA ARG A 662 -28.89 8.73 1.44
C ARG A 662 -28.72 7.40 0.70
N ARG A 663 -27.48 6.99 0.44
CA ARG A 663 -27.12 5.67 -0.07
C ARG A 663 -27.34 4.60 1.01
N PHE A 664 -27.48 3.34 0.60
CA PHE A 664 -27.61 2.24 1.56
C PHE A 664 -26.74 1.05 1.17
N ASN A 665 -25.65 0.88 1.92
CA ASN A 665 -24.64 -0.16 1.74
C ASN A 665 -24.29 -0.83 3.09
N ALA A 666 -23.31 -1.73 3.08
CA ALA A 666 -22.92 -2.52 4.24
C ALA A 666 -22.39 -1.68 5.43
N THR A 667 -21.94 -0.45 5.20
CA THR A 667 -21.41 0.46 6.24
C THR A 667 -22.46 1.47 6.73
N SER A 668 -23.65 1.47 6.14
CA SER A 668 -24.71 2.41 6.50
C SER A 668 -25.29 2.08 7.89
N PRO A 669 -25.49 3.09 8.76
CA PRO A 669 -26.05 2.84 10.08
C PRO A 669 -27.52 2.39 10.01
N PRO A 670 -28.04 1.84 11.12
CA PRO A 670 -29.45 1.48 11.22
C PRO A 670 -30.38 2.66 10.89
N ALA A 671 -31.55 2.36 10.32
CA ALA A 671 -32.51 3.36 9.86
C ALA A 671 -32.86 4.44 10.92
N PRO A 672 -33.07 4.11 12.22
CA PRO A 672 -33.37 5.13 13.23
C PRO A 672 -32.29 6.23 13.34
N LEU A 673 -31.02 5.87 13.20
CA LEU A 673 -29.92 6.83 13.25
C LEU A 673 -29.79 7.62 11.94
N ARG A 674 -29.98 6.98 10.78
CA ARG A 674 -30.02 7.71 9.49
C ARG A 674 -31.11 8.78 9.48
N ASP A 675 -32.30 8.42 9.93
CA ASP A 675 -33.44 9.35 10.02
C ASP A 675 -33.17 10.49 10.99
N TYR A 676 -32.41 10.23 12.06
CA TYR A 676 -31.97 11.27 12.98
C TYR A 676 -30.94 12.21 12.35
N ILE A 677 -29.95 11.67 11.63
CA ILE A 677 -28.94 12.46 10.91
C ILE A 677 -29.59 13.38 9.86
N VAL A 678 -30.52 12.85 9.05
CA VAL A 678 -31.25 13.64 8.04
C VAL A 678 -32.04 14.77 8.68
N ARG A 679 -32.77 14.50 9.77
CA ARG A 679 -33.51 15.55 10.50
C ARG A 679 -32.56 16.62 11.05
N SER A 680 -31.39 16.21 11.54
CA SER A 680 -30.39 17.10 12.09
C SER A 680 -29.76 18.02 11.05
N GLU A 681 -29.42 17.49 9.87
CA GLU A 681 -28.92 18.29 8.74
C GLU A 681 -29.98 19.31 8.31
N VAL A 682 -31.24 18.90 8.16
CA VAL A 682 -32.34 19.80 7.81
C VAL A 682 -32.54 20.90 8.85
N ALA A 683 -32.49 20.56 10.14
CA ALA A 683 -32.59 21.54 11.22
C ALA A 683 -31.43 22.55 11.18
N THR A 684 -30.22 22.08 10.87
CA THR A 684 -29.04 22.93 10.71
C THR A 684 -29.17 23.88 9.52
N LEU A 685 -29.55 23.40 8.34
CA LEU A 685 -29.73 24.24 7.16
C LEU A 685 -30.84 25.29 7.34
N ARG A 686 -31.94 24.93 8.01
CA ARG A 686 -33.02 25.88 8.35
C ARG A 686 -32.60 26.93 9.37
N PHE A 687 -31.68 26.60 10.28
CA PHE A 687 -31.06 27.58 11.16
C PHE A 687 -30.14 28.51 10.37
N LEU A 688 -29.31 27.97 9.47
CA LEU A 688 -28.39 28.77 8.66
C LEU A 688 -29.09 29.73 7.71
N GLU A 689 -30.29 29.39 7.22
CA GLU A 689 -31.14 30.30 6.43
C GLU A 689 -31.45 31.62 7.16
N GLN A 690 -31.41 31.62 8.50
CA GLN A 690 -31.64 32.80 9.34
C GLN A 690 -30.36 33.62 9.60
N THR A 691 -29.23 33.21 9.01
CA THR A 691 -27.90 33.83 9.19
C THR A 691 -27.36 34.33 7.86
N ALA A 692 -26.25 35.08 7.90
CA ALA A 692 -25.52 35.48 6.69
C ALA A 692 -24.59 34.38 6.12
N VAL A 693 -24.57 33.17 6.70
CA VAL A 693 -23.75 32.07 6.17
C VAL A 693 -24.35 31.57 4.86
N PRO A 694 -23.57 31.51 3.76
CA PRO A 694 -24.09 31.05 2.48
C PRO A 694 -24.26 29.53 2.53
N ALA A 695 -25.47 29.02 2.75
CA ALA A 695 -25.78 27.60 2.81
C ALA A 695 -27.01 27.26 1.94
N PRO A 696 -27.18 26.00 1.49
CA PRO A 696 -28.36 25.58 0.74
C PRO A 696 -29.65 25.79 1.54
N LYS A 697 -30.65 26.42 0.92
CA LYS A 697 -31.99 26.50 1.49
C LYS A 697 -32.73 25.18 1.31
N VAL A 698 -33.33 24.66 2.38
CA VAL A 698 -34.18 23.45 2.33
C VAL A 698 -35.62 23.83 1.99
N HIS A 699 -36.16 23.22 0.94
CA HIS A 699 -37.55 23.39 0.52
C HIS A 699 -38.48 22.36 1.16
N GLU A 700 -38.05 21.11 1.22
CA GLU A 700 -38.79 20.01 1.85
C GLU A 700 -37.84 18.85 2.15
N PHE A 701 -38.19 17.99 3.10
CA PHE A 701 -37.56 16.69 3.25
C PHE A 701 -38.63 15.65 3.59
N ALA A 702 -38.34 14.39 3.31
CA ALA A 702 -39.16 13.26 3.75
C ALA A 702 -38.26 12.08 4.10
N LEU A 703 -38.66 11.30 5.10
CA LEU A 703 -37.99 10.05 5.46
C LEU A 703 -38.54 8.89 4.62
N GLU A 704 -37.84 7.76 4.62
CA GLU A 704 -38.34 6.54 3.99
C GLU A 704 -39.54 6.00 4.77
N GLY A 705 -40.63 5.66 4.09
CA GLY A 705 -41.85 5.18 4.74
C GLY A 705 -43.04 5.11 3.80
N PRO A 706 -44.15 4.47 4.22
CA PRO A 706 -45.33 4.25 3.37
C PRO A 706 -46.01 5.54 2.91
N ASP A 707 -45.85 6.63 3.67
CA ASP A 707 -46.43 7.94 3.35
C ASP A 707 -45.56 8.77 2.39
N ASN A 708 -44.38 8.25 2.00
CA ASN A 708 -43.49 8.91 1.07
C ASN A 708 -43.57 8.25 -0.32
N PRO A 709 -44.32 8.84 -1.27
CA PRO A 709 -44.53 8.26 -2.60
C PRO A 709 -43.27 8.24 -3.48
N VAL A 710 -42.19 8.92 -3.08
CA VAL A 710 -40.90 8.88 -3.80
C VAL A 710 -40.20 7.54 -3.61
N GLY A 711 -40.56 6.77 -2.57
CA GLY A 711 -40.01 5.45 -2.28
C GLY A 711 -38.73 5.44 -1.45
N VAL A 712 -38.04 6.59 -1.32
CA VAL A 712 -36.82 6.74 -0.51
C VAL A 712 -36.82 8.08 0.24
N GLY A 713 -36.04 8.16 1.33
CA GLY A 713 -35.81 9.42 2.04
C GLY A 713 -35.01 10.43 1.20
N PHE A 714 -35.36 11.71 1.28
CA PHE A 714 -34.70 12.78 0.52
C PHE A 714 -34.73 14.13 1.25
N ILE A 715 -33.81 15.02 0.87
CA ILE A 715 -33.83 16.45 1.16
C ILE A 715 -33.89 17.21 -0.18
N LEU A 716 -34.91 18.04 -0.38
CA LEU A 716 -35.00 18.99 -1.49
C LEU A 716 -34.40 20.32 -1.05
N MET A 717 -33.37 20.77 -1.74
CA MET A 717 -32.66 22.01 -1.42
C MET A 717 -32.16 22.74 -2.67
N ASP A 718 -31.76 23.99 -2.51
CA ASP A 718 -31.17 24.78 -3.60
C ASP A 718 -29.89 24.13 -4.16
N LYS A 719 -29.72 24.19 -5.49
CA LYS A 719 -28.43 23.93 -6.12
C LYS A 719 -27.56 25.18 -5.99
N MET A 720 -26.50 25.10 -5.21
CA MET A 720 -25.58 26.23 -5.01
C MET A 720 -24.67 26.45 -6.23
N PRO A 721 -24.34 27.72 -6.57
CA PRO A 721 -23.39 28.03 -7.65
C PRO A 721 -21.93 27.88 -7.18
N GLY A 722 -21.00 27.79 -8.13
CA GLY A 722 -19.56 27.68 -7.89
C GLY A 722 -19.02 26.26 -8.03
N ARG A 723 -17.74 26.10 -7.72
CA ARG A 723 -16.98 24.83 -7.74
C ARG A 723 -16.34 24.57 -6.38
N SER A 724 -16.13 23.30 -6.04
CA SER A 724 -15.44 22.93 -4.81
C SER A 724 -14.02 23.52 -4.76
N LEU A 725 -13.63 24.02 -3.59
CA LEU A 725 -12.34 24.64 -3.36
C LEU A 725 -11.22 23.59 -3.25
N ARG A 726 -10.33 23.58 -4.24
CA ARG A 726 -9.08 22.80 -4.19
C ARG A 726 -7.94 23.60 -3.57
N TRP A 727 -7.83 23.57 -2.24
CA TRP A 727 -6.86 24.35 -1.45
C TRP A 727 -5.41 24.21 -1.95
N SER A 728 -5.00 22.99 -2.30
CA SER A 728 -3.64 22.66 -2.77
C SER A 728 -3.24 23.40 -4.04
N THR A 729 -4.20 23.68 -4.93
CA THR A 729 -3.99 24.35 -6.22
C THR A 729 -4.18 25.87 -6.16
N ALA A 730 -4.80 26.39 -5.09
CA ALA A 730 -5.04 27.81 -4.93
C ALA A 730 -3.74 28.59 -4.63
N THR A 731 -3.59 29.75 -5.27
CA THR A 731 -2.49 30.70 -5.01
C THR A 731 -2.60 31.32 -3.61
N PRO A 732 -1.50 31.87 -3.05
CA PRO A 732 -1.55 32.54 -1.75
C PRO A 732 -2.60 33.66 -1.66
N GLU A 733 -2.79 34.43 -2.73
CA GLU A 733 -3.78 35.50 -2.81
C GLU A 733 -5.21 34.97 -2.80
N GLN A 734 -5.47 33.89 -3.56
CA GLN A 734 -6.75 33.19 -3.57
C GLN A 734 -7.07 32.58 -2.21
N ARG A 735 -6.11 31.90 -1.58
CA ARG A 735 -6.27 31.37 -0.21
C ARG A 735 -6.59 32.47 0.78
N LYS A 736 -5.86 33.59 0.73
CA LYS A 736 -6.13 34.76 1.58
C LYS A 736 -7.53 35.31 1.37
N ARG A 737 -8.01 35.38 0.14
CA ARG A 737 -9.38 35.82 -0.18
C ARG A 737 -10.43 34.88 0.41
N VAL A 738 -10.25 33.57 0.29
CA VAL A 738 -11.16 32.60 0.90
C VAL A 738 -11.11 32.70 2.43
N MET A 739 -9.91 32.74 3.03
CA MET A 739 -9.74 32.90 4.48
C MET A 739 -10.45 34.14 5.01
N ASP A 740 -10.41 35.26 4.28
CA ASP A 740 -11.10 36.49 4.68
C ASP A 740 -12.62 36.31 4.77
N GLN A 741 -13.21 35.59 3.81
CA GLN A 741 -14.64 35.29 3.78
C GLN A 741 -15.04 34.23 4.83
N ILE A 742 -14.20 33.22 5.06
CA ILE A 742 -14.41 32.25 6.16
C ILE A 742 -14.34 32.95 7.53
N ALA A 743 -13.52 34.00 7.66
CA ALA A 743 -13.49 34.81 8.88
C ALA A 743 -14.83 35.54 9.09
N ASP A 744 -15.47 36.02 8.03
CA ASP A 744 -16.82 36.61 8.11
C ASP A 744 -17.88 35.57 8.53
N VAL A 745 -17.75 34.33 8.04
CA VAL A 745 -18.61 33.20 8.47
C VAL A 745 -18.44 32.91 9.97
N PHE A 746 -17.21 32.87 10.48
CA PHE A 746 -16.95 32.67 11.91
C PHE A 746 -17.57 33.79 12.75
N ILE A 747 -17.46 35.04 12.28
CA ILE A 747 -18.06 36.21 12.92
C ILE A 747 -19.58 36.12 12.97
N GLU A 748 -20.19 35.63 11.90
CA GLU A 748 -21.64 35.44 11.80
C GLU A 748 -22.13 34.34 12.74
N LEU A 749 -21.51 33.16 12.70
CA LEU A 749 -21.88 32.03 13.56
C LEU A 749 -21.76 32.37 15.05
N GLN A 750 -20.77 33.19 15.43
CA GLN A 750 -20.60 33.60 16.83
C GLN A 750 -21.74 34.48 17.37
N LYS A 751 -22.56 35.10 16.51
CA LYS A 751 -23.73 35.89 16.95
C LYS A 751 -24.85 35.02 17.52
N ASN A 752 -24.81 33.71 17.28
CA ASN A 752 -25.90 32.78 17.55
C ASN A 752 -25.49 31.67 18.54
N PRO A 753 -25.37 31.97 19.85
CA PRO A 753 -24.99 30.97 20.85
C PRO A 753 -26.16 30.05 21.26
N PHE A 754 -25.82 28.80 21.56
CA PHE A 754 -26.68 27.76 22.11
C PHE A 754 -26.35 27.47 23.58
N ARG A 755 -27.28 26.83 24.29
CA ARG A 755 -27.15 26.52 25.74
C ARG A 755 -26.74 25.08 26.04
N ALA A 756 -26.68 24.23 25.03
CA ALA A 756 -26.33 22.83 25.16
C ALA A 756 -25.44 22.39 24.00
N LEU A 757 -24.73 21.31 24.23
CA LEU A 757 -23.75 20.71 23.34
C LEU A 757 -24.36 19.45 22.70
N GLY A 758 -24.41 19.40 21.38
CA GLY A 758 -25.02 18.30 20.61
C GLY A 758 -25.43 18.76 19.23
N SER A 759 -26.32 18.04 18.56
CA SER A 759 -26.79 18.41 17.22
C SER A 759 -28.16 19.07 17.26
N LEU A 760 -28.48 19.92 16.28
CA LEU A 760 -29.85 20.43 16.12
C LEU A 760 -30.76 19.25 15.78
N ASP A 761 -31.93 19.17 16.39
CA ASP A 761 -32.84 18.01 16.27
C ASP A 761 -34.16 18.38 15.57
N GLU A 762 -34.76 19.52 15.93
CA GLU A 762 -36.04 19.95 15.39
C GLU A 762 -35.90 21.23 14.58
N SER A 763 -36.59 21.27 13.45
CA SER A 763 -36.49 22.37 12.49
C SER A 763 -37.12 23.70 12.94
N GLU A 764 -37.95 23.69 13.97
CA GLU A 764 -38.70 24.86 14.45
C GLU A 764 -38.19 25.40 15.80
N SER A 765 -37.31 24.65 16.46
CA SER A 765 -36.74 25.04 17.75
C SER A 765 -35.22 25.06 17.63
N THR A 766 -34.55 26.05 18.23
CA THR A 766 -33.09 26.03 18.45
C THR A 766 -32.70 24.97 19.49
N ARG A 767 -33.43 23.84 19.51
CA ARG A 767 -33.28 22.76 20.47
C ARG A 767 -32.13 21.87 20.03
N ILE A 768 -31.22 21.68 20.96
CA ILE A 768 -30.08 20.79 20.81
C ILE A 768 -30.47 19.44 21.40
N GLY A 769 -30.43 18.42 20.55
CA GLY A 769 -30.56 17.02 20.94
C GLY A 769 -29.18 16.37 21.14
N PRO A 770 -29.16 15.03 21.23
CA PRO A 770 -27.92 14.27 21.20
C PRO A 770 -27.09 14.53 19.94
N PHE A 771 -25.87 14.01 19.89
CA PHE A 771 -25.09 14.06 18.68
C PHE A 771 -25.69 13.16 17.60
N ALA A 772 -26.01 13.73 16.46
CA ALA A 772 -26.47 12.99 15.29
C ALA A 772 -25.26 12.42 14.54
N ARG A 773 -24.58 11.42 15.12
CA ARG A 773 -23.37 10.81 14.53
C ARG A 773 -23.20 9.34 14.92
N GLU A 774 -22.73 8.55 13.97
CA GLU A 774 -22.47 7.11 14.09
C GLU A 774 -21.43 6.78 15.17
N SER A 775 -20.32 7.55 15.27
CA SER A 775 -19.30 7.37 16.33
C SER A 775 -19.84 7.40 17.74
N LEU A 776 -20.88 8.21 17.91
CA LEU A 776 -21.34 8.69 19.20
C LEU A 776 -22.65 8.01 19.60
N THR A 777 -22.98 6.92 18.89
CA THR A 777 -24.21 6.16 19.04
C THR A 777 -23.90 4.68 19.14
N ASN A 778 -24.32 4.06 20.24
CA ASN A 778 -24.27 2.61 20.43
C ASN A 778 -25.68 2.01 20.20
N PHE A 779 -25.74 0.73 19.85
CA PHE A 779 -27.00 0.00 19.74
C PHE A 779 -27.00 -1.21 20.68
N GLU A 780 -27.95 -1.26 21.59
CA GLU A 780 -28.23 -2.43 22.41
C GLU A 780 -29.56 -3.05 21.95
N GLY A 781 -29.47 -4.02 21.03
CA GLY A 781 -30.65 -4.54 20.34
C GLY A 781 -31.29 -3.46 19.45
N PRO A 782 -32.60 -3.20 19.54
CA PRO A 782 -33.25 -2.14 18.77
C PRO A 782 -33.10 -0.75 19.39
N GLU A 783 -32.55 -0.64 20.60
CA GLU A 783 -32.46 0.64 21.33
C GLU A 783 -31.18 1.40 20.95
N MET A 784 -31.37 2.67 20.59
CA MET A 784 -30.31 3.60 20.25
C MET A 784 -29.83 4.33 21.51
N GLN A 785 -28.56 4.18 21.86
CA GLN A 785 -27.90 4.87 22.96
C GLN A 785 -27.01 5.98 22.41
N THR A 786 -27.47 7.23 22.51
CA THR A 786 -26.76 8.40 21.98
C THR A 786 -25.99 9.14 23.06
N ILE A 787 -24.87 9.76 22.69
CA ILE A 787 -24.19 10.75 23.55
C ILE A 787 -24.87 12.11 23.42
N GLY A 788 -25.17 12.72 24.57
CA GLY A 788 -25.70 14.08 24.66
C GLY A 788 -27.24 14.17 24.68
N PRO A 789 -27.81 15.39 24.69
CA PRO A 789 -27.09 16.66 24.72
C PRO A 789 -26.28 16.82 26.01
N CYS A 790 -25.03 17.26 25.91
CA CYS A 790 -24.15 17.46 27.06
C CYS A 790 -24.24 18.89 27.61
N SER A 791 -23.95 19.03 28.89
CA SER A 791 -23.89 20.33 29.58
C SER A 791 -22.51 21.00 29.47
N SER A 792 -21.47 20.22 29.14
CA SER A 792 -20.09 20.69 29.02
C SER A 792 -19.29 19.89 28.00
N TRP A 793 -18.24 20.51 27.45
CA TRP A 793 -17.32 19.84 26.54
C TRP A 793 -16.53 18.70 27.21
N GLN A 794 -16.25 18.84 28.51
CA GLN A 794 -15.61 17.78 29.30
C GLN A 794 -16.50 16.53 29.38
N GLU A 795 -17.80 16.71 29.64
CA GLU A 795 -18.76 15.61 29.66
C GLU A 795 -18.82 14.88 28.32
N TYR A 796 -18.85 15.63 27.21
CA TYR A 796 -18.77 15.07 25.86
C TYR A 796 -17.50 14.24 25.64
N GLN A 797 -16.31 14.81 25.88
CA GLN A 797 -15.04 14.13 25.66
C GLN A 797 -14.92 12.84 26.50
N LEU A 798 -15.32 12.90 27.77
CA LEU A 798 -15.31 11.73 28.64
C LEU A 798 -16.30 10.66 28.19
N SER A 799 -17.51 11.05 27.75
CA SER A 799 -18.52 10.09 27.27
C SER A 799 -18.08 9.41 25.98
N SER A 800 -17.53 10.19 25.03
CA SER A 800 -17.00 9.67 23.76
C SER A 800 -15.82 8.71 23.98
N LEU A 801 -14.84 9.06 24.82
CA LEU A 801 -13.69 8.20 25.10
C LEU A 801 -14.07 6.92 25.85
N ARG A 802 -15.07 6.98 26.75
CA ARG A 802 -15.58 5.78 27.43
C ARG A 802 -16.29 4.84 26.47
N LEU A 803 -17.11 5.38 25.57
CA LEU A 803 -17.75 4.60 24.52
C LEU A 803 -16.69 3.88 23.66
N VAL A 804 -15.60 4.56 23.28
CA VAL A 804 -14.48 3.93 22.57
C VAL A 804 -13.83 2.80 23.38
N LEU A 805 -13.57 3.00 24.67
CA LEU A 805 -13.03 1.92 25.54
C LEU A 805 -13.98 0.71 25.59
N ASP A 806 -15.29 0.93 25.69
CA ASP A 806 -16.28 -0.15 25.72
C ASP A 806 -16.32 -0.91 24.39
N LEU A 807 -16.20 -0.20 23.26
CA LEU A 807 -16.17 -0.80 21.91
C LEU A 807 -14.87 -1.59 21.69
N ILE A 808 -13.73 -1.14 22.22
CA ILE A 808 -12.48 -1.93 22.25
C ILE A 808 -12.66 -3.22 23.05
N LEU A 809 -13.27 -3.15 24.23
CA LEU A 809 -13.48 -4.33 25.09
C LEU A 809 -14.46 -5.36 24.49
N ARG A 810 -15.37 -4.90 23.63
CA ARG A 810 -16.29 -5.74 22.84
C ARG A 810 -15.68 -6.28 21.55
N GLU A 811 -14.41 -5.96 21.25
CA GLU A 811 -13.73 -6.33 20.01
C GLU A 811 -14.43 -5.77 18.76
N GLU A 812 -15.10 -4.64 18.91
CA GLU A 812 -15.79 -3.95 17.82
C GLU A 812 -14.93 -2.79 17.25
N MET A 813 -13.89 -2.36 17.96
CA MET A 813 -12.99 -1.29 17.55
C MET A 813 -11.52 -1.63 17.85
N TYR A 814 -10.60 -1.19 16.98
CA TYR A 814 -9.14 -1.39 17.13
C TYR A 814 -8.73 -2.86 17.36
N THR A 815 -9.39 -3.80 16.69
CA THR A 815 -9.22 -5.26 16.88
C THR A 815 -7.80 -5.76 16.64
N GLN A 816 -7.02 -5.07 15.80
CA GLN A 816 -5.62 -5.39 15.53
C GLN A 816 -4.66 -4.99 16.68
N ARG A 817 -5.03 -3.98 17.48
CA ARG A 817 -4.20 -3.39 18.55
C ARG A 817 -5.00 -3.02 19.80
N PRO A 818 -5.85 -3.91 20.35
CA PRO A 818 -6.81 -3.55 21.38
C PRO A 818 -6.13 -3.06 22.67
N MET A 819 -5.01 -3.68 23.06
CA MET A 819 -4.23 -3.27 24.23
C MET A 819 -3.65 -1.86 24.11
N ASP A 820 -3.05 -1.54 22.96
CA ASP A 820 -2.40 -0.23 22.75
C ASP A 820 -3.48 0.86 22.66
N ALA A 821 -4.55 0.60 21.90
CA ALA A 821 -5.71 1.48 21.79
C ALA A 821 -6.33 1.76 23.16
N TYR A 822 -6.52 0.72 23.99
CA TYR A 822 -7.10 0.87 25.32
C TYR A 822 -6.25 1.80 26.19
N LEU A 823 -4.92 1.59 26.22
CA LEU A 823 -4.00 2.44 26.99
C LEU A 823 -4.01 3.90 26.50
N ILE A 824 -4.04 4.12 25.18
CA ILE A 824 -4.10 5.45 24.57
C ILE A 824 -5.38 6.16 25.01
N HIS A 825 -6.55 5.57 24.78
CA HIS A 825 -7.83 6.22 25.08
C HIS A 825 -8.04 6.39 26.59
N ARG A 826 -7.54 5.45 27.41
CA ARG A 826 -7.53 5.61 28.87
C ARG A 826 -6.63 6.77 29.30
N PHE A 827 -5.50 6.97 28.64
CA PHE A 827 -4.64 8.14 28.88
C PHE A 827 -5.28 9.45 28.40
N LEU A 828 -5.99 9.44 27.27
CA LEU A 828 -6.72 10.62 26.80
C LEU A 828 -7.77 11.07 27.81
N ILE A 829 -8.44 10.14 28.51
CA ILE A 829 -9.35 10.47 29.63
C ILE A 829 -8.63 11.26 30.72
N ASP A 830 -7.42 10.85 31.11
CA ASP A 830 -6.61 11.57 32.11
C ASP A 830 -6.10 12.92 31.60
N LEU A 831 -6.04 13.09 30.28
CA LEU A 831 -5.56 14.30 29.61
C LEU A 831 -6.67 15.34 29.40
N VAL A 832 -7.94 14.96 29.43
CA VAL A 832 -9.09 15.87 29.26
C VAL A 832 -8.94 17.15 30.09
N PRO A 833 -8.65 17.12 31.41
CA PRO A 833 -8.51 18.35 32.20
C PRO A 833 -7.34 19.24 31.78
N CYS A 834 -6.34 18.70 31.08
CA CYS A 834 -5.12 19.41 30.68
C CYS A 834 -5.26 20.11 29.32
N VAL A 835 -6.18 19.65 28.47
CA VAL A 835 -6.40 20.22 27.12
C VAL A 835 -7.56 21.21 27.06
N LEU A 836 -8.35 21.28 28.13
CA LEU A 836 -9.43 22.26 28.27
C LEU A 836 -8.85 23.64 28.61
N PRO A 837 -9.23 24.71 27.89
CA PRO A 837 -8.75 26.05 28.22
C PRO A 837 -9.31 26.52 29.57
N PRO A 838 -8.56 27.33 30.34
CA PRO A 838 -8.95 27.78 31.69
C PRO A 838 -10.25 28.60 31.79
N SER A 839 -10.83 29.06 30.66
CA SER A 839 -11.96 29.99 30.62
C SER A 839 -13.26 29.42 30.02
N ALA A 840 -13.44 28.10 30.00
CA ALA A 840 -14.54 27.42 29.32
C ALA A 840 -15.96 27.59 29.94
N ALA A 841 -16.22 28.67 30.68
CA ALA A 841 -17.34 28.76 31.63
C ALA A 841 -18.37 29.88 31.34
N ASP A 842 -18.61 30.26 30.08
CA ASP A 842 -19.74 31.16 29.75
C ASP A 842 -21.05 30.40 29.48
N GLY A 843 -20.99 29.06 29.41
CA GLY A 843 -22.15 28.19 29.16
C GLY A 843 -22.73 28.34 27.75
N LYS A 844 -21.96 28.93 26.81
CA LYS A 844 -22.37 29.12 25.42
C LYS A 844 -21.64 28.15 24.50
N PHE A 845 -22.39 27.59 23.57
CA PHE A 845 -21.89 26.76 22.48
C PHE A 845 -22.26 27.39 21.15
N TYR A 846 -21.51 27.09 20.10
CA TYR A 846 -21.66 27.68 18.78
C TYR A 846 -21.65 26.57 17.74
N LEU A 847 -22.38 26.77 16.65
CA LEU A 847 -22.43 25.80 15.58
C LEU A 847 -21.02 25.59 14.98
N LYS A 848 -20.62 24.33 14.83
CA LYS A 848 -19.38 23.90 14.19
C LYS A 848 -19.71 22.97 13.03
N HIS A 849 -19.08 23.24 11.89
CA HIS A 849 -19.05 22.33 10.75
C HIS A 849 -18.24 21.07 11.11
N ALA A 850 -18.76 19.88 10.80
CA ALA A 850 -18.12 18.62 11.18
C ALA A 850 -16.95 18.23 10.26
N ASP A 851 -16.96 18.70 9.02
CA ASP A 851 -15.95 18.39 8.00
C ASP A 851 -15.29 19.65 7.42
N ASP A 852 -14.44 20.33 8.19
CA ASP A 852 -13.85 21.63 7.80
C ASP A 852 -12.55 21.50 6.96
N LYS A 853 -12.44 20.46 6.12
CA LYS A 853 -11.25 20.15 5.29
C LYS A 853 -11.09 21.01 4.02
N GLY A 854 -12.17 21.66 3.58
CA GLY A 854 -12.16 22.77 2.60
C GLY A 854 -12.93 22.52 1.29
N ASP A 855 -13.12 21.27 0.88
CA ASP A 855 -13.86 20.88 -0.32
C ASP A 855 -15.39 21.11 -0.24
N HIS A 856 -15.94 21.14 0.97
CA HIS A 856 -17.30 21.59 1.29
C HIS A 856 -17.50 23.11 1.08
N VAL A 857 -16.45 23.88 0.76
CA VAL A 857 -16.55 25.30 0.40
C VAL A 857 -16.62 25.44 -1.11
N LEU A 858 -17.71 26.02 -1.62
CA LEU A 858 -17.85 26.37 -3.02
C LEU A 858 -17.34 27.79 -3.28
N VAL A 859 -16.62 27.95 -4.39
CA VAL A 859 -16.08 29.23 -4.85
C VAL A 859 -16.40 29.49 -6.31
N ASP A 860 -16.53 30.77 -6.69
CA ASP A 860 -16.57 31.19 -8.09
C ASP A 860 -15.15 31.30 -8.71
N ASP A 861 -15.06 31.79 -9.95
CA ASP A 861 -13.79 31.94 -10.67
C ASP A 861 -12.84 32.96 -10.01
N ASP A 862 -13.41 33.92 -9.27
CA ASP A 862 -12.68 34.96 -8.53
C ASP A 862 -12.36 34.53 -7.08
N PHE A 863 -12.65 33.28 -6.72
CA PHE A 863 -12.47 32.74 -5.36
C PHE A 863 -13.33 33.46 -4.30
N ASN A 864 -14.50 33.98 -4.69
CA ASN A 864 -15.54 34.36 -3.73
C ASN A 864 -16.26 33.11 -3.25
N VAL A 865 -16.47 32.98 -1.94
CA VAL A 865 -17.22 31.88 -1.34
C VAL A 865 -18.69 32.05 -1.72
N THR A 866 -19.21 31.10 -2.49
CA THR A 866 -20.60 31.09 -2.95
C THR A 866 -21.50 30.23 -2.07
N ALA A 867 -20.93 29.20 -1.42
CA ALA A 867 -21.64 28.35 -0.47
C ALA A 867 -20.69 27.57 0.45
N ILE A 868 -21.22 27.20 1.61
CA ILE A 868 -20.70 26.14 2.48
C ILE A 868 -21.77 25.06 2.49
N ILE A 869 -21.44 23.90 1.95
CA ILE A 869 -22.34 22.76 1.81
C ILE A 869 -21.94 21.66 2.81
N ASP A 870 -22.66 20.55 2.77
CA ASP A 870 -22.38 19.35 3.56
C ASP A 870 -22.40 19.52 5.09
N TRP A 871 -23.49 20.10 5.59
CA TRP A 871 -23.74 20.32 7.02
C TRP A 871 -24.17 19.05 7.79
N GLU A 872 -23.88 17.88 7.23
CA GLU A 872 -24.10 16.62 7.91
C GLU A 872 -23.21 16.53 9.18
N TRP A 873 -23.74 15.93 10.25
CA TRP A 873 -23.07 15.82 11.56
C TRP A 873 -22.69 17.15 12.25
N ALA A 874 -23.17 18.29 11.73
CA ALA A 874 -22.98 19.58 12.37
C ALA A 874 -23.50 19.55 13.82
N HIS A 875 -22.74 20.20 14.70
CA HIS A 875 -23.01 20.16 16.14
C HIS A 875 -22.55 21.45 16.80
N THR A 876 -23.00 21.68 18.02
CA THR A 876 -22.58 22.81 18.83
C THR A 876 -21.33 22.45 19.64
N ALA A 877 -20.38 23.38 19.68
CA ALA A 877 -19.10 23.22 20.37
C ALA A 877 -18.74 24.52 21.11
N PRO A 878 -17.90 24.49 22.15
CA PRO A 878 -17.45 25.71 22.82
C PRO A 878 -16.61 26.57 21.85
N ALA A 879 -16.52 27.87 22.11
CA ALA A 879 -15.88 28.83 21.19
C ALA A 879 -14.47 28.42 20.74
N TYR A 880 -13.66 27.85 21.64
CA TYR A 880 -12.29 27.42 21.35
C TYR A 880 -12.19 26.21 20.41
N HIS A 881 -13.29 25.49 20.18
CA HIS A 881 -13.35 24.38 19.24
C HIS A 881 -14.15 24.76 17.98
N ALA A 882 -15.27 25.48 18.16
CA ALA A 882 -16.09 25.98 17.06
C ALA A 882 -15.36 26.98 16.14
N PHE A 883 -14.49 27.83 16.73
CA PHE A 883 -13.74 28.87 16.01
C PHE A 883 -12.23 28.59 16.00
N ASN A 884 -11.83 27.33 16.08
CA ASN A 884 -10.46 26.92 15.80
C ASN A 884 -10.16 27.06 14.30
N SER A 885 -8.88 26.98 13.88
CA SER A 885 -8.56 26.91 12.45
C SER A 885 -9.27 25.72 11.80
N PRO A 886 -9.88 25.91 10.61
CA PRO A 886 -10.31 24.79 9.78
C PRO A 886 -9.16 23.79 9.54
N ILE A 887 -9.46 22.49 9.50
CA ILE A 887 -8.46 21.44 9.24
C ILE A 887 -7.78 21.64 7.88
N GLY A 888 -8.49 22.19 6.89
CA GLY A 888 -7.93 22.52 5.57
C GLY A 888 -6.75 23.50 5.59
N PHE A 889 -6.54 24.24 6.69
CA PHE A 889 -5.44 25.21 6.82
C PHE A 889 -4.21 24.62 7.52
N LEU A 890 -4.27 23.37 7.96
CA LEU A 890 -3.17 22.75 8.71
C LEU A 890 -1.99 22.42 7.80
N PRO A 891 -0.74 22.66 8.25
CA PRO A 891 0.45 22.15 7.57
C PRO A 891 0.55 20.64 7.80
N VAL A 892 -0.10 19.86 6.93
CA VAL A 892 -0.32 18.40 7.08
C VAL A 892 0.92 17.65 7.59
N ALA A 893 2.04 17.72 6.88
CA ALA A 893 3.26 16.99 7.27
C ALA A 893 3.75 17.38 8.68
N GLU A 894 3.78 18.67 9.00
CA GLU A 894 4.22 19.15 10.31
C GLU A 894 3.24 18.78 11.43
N PHE A 895 1.94 18.75 11.12
CA PHE A 895 0.91 18.33 12.05
C PHE A 895 1.07 16.86 12.43
N TYR A 896 1.26 15.98 11.43
CA TYR A 896 1.53 14.55 11.66
C TYR A 896 2.87 14.28 12.35
N ASP A 897 3.89 15.13 12.15
CA ASP A 897 5.14 15.09 12.92
C ASP A 897 4.96 15.50 14.40
N GLY A 898 3.75 15.92 14.80
CA GLY A 898 3.43 16.32 16.16
C GLY A 898 3.80 17.76 16.49
N LYS A 899 4.02 18.63 15.50
CA LYS A 899 4.30 20.05 15.78
C LYS A 899 3.07 20.72 16.40
N SER A 900 3.28 21.26 17.61
CA SER A 900 2.25 21.94 18.40
C SER A 900 2.10 23.43 18.08
N THR A 901 2.87 23.97 17.13
CA THR A 901 2.79 25.35 16.65
C THR A 901 1.84 25.46 15.44
N ILE A 902 1.17 26.61 15.31
CA ILE A 902 0.34 26.92 14.12
C ILE A 902 1.21 27.15 12.87
N GLY A 903 0.65 26.82 11.71
CA GLY A 903 1.25 27.03 10.39
C GLY A 903 1.01 28.43 9.80
N VAL A 904 1.48 28.63 8.56
CA VAL A 904 1.41 29.91 7.85
C VAL A 904 -0.03 30.33 7.57
N ASP A 905 -0.84 29.42 7.02
CA ASP A 905 -2.24 29.72 6.67
C ASP A 905 -3.08 29.98 7.92
N GLU A 906 -2.88 29.21 9.00
CA GLU A 906 -3.54 29.47 10.29
C GLU A 906 -3.13 30.83 10.90
N ALA A 907 -1.85 31.19 10.81
CA ALA A 907 -1.38 32.49 11.28
C ALA A 907 -1.98 33.63 10.45
N ALA A 908 -2.08 33.47 9.13
CA ALA A 908 -2.73 34.42 8.24
C ALA A 908 -4.22 34.56 8.56
N PHE A 909 -4.93 33.45 8.78
CA PHE A 909 -6.34 33.44 9.17
C PHE A 909 -6.57 34.16 10.51
N ALA A 910 -5.72 33.89 11.50
CA ALA A 910 -5.78 34.59 12.78
C ALA A 910 -5.55 36.11 12.62
N GLN A 911 -4.61 36.53 11.77
CA GLN A 911 -4.37 37.95 11.48
C GLN A 911 -5.57 38.61 10.77
N LEU A 912 -6.26 37.89 9.87
CA LEU A 912 -7.47 38.39 9.21
C LEU A 912 -8.58 38.63 10.24
N LEU A 913 -8.82 37.70 11.16
CA LEU A 913 -9.74 37.88 12.28
C LEU A 913 -9.37 39.10 13.14
N GLU A 914 -8.08 39.31 13.45
CA GLU A 914 -7.61 40.49 14.19
C GLU A 914 -7.84 41.79 13.43
N SER A 915 -7.59 41.79 12.12
CA SER A 915 -7.82 42.95 11.25
C SER A 915 -9.31 43.34 11.17
N LYS A 916 -10.20 42.36 11.29
CA LYS A 916 -11.66 42.54 11.41
C LYS A 916 -12.09 42.90 12.85
N GLY A 917 -11.16 43.13 13.78
CA GLY A 917 -11.41 43.52 15.16
C GLY A 917 -11.75 42.36 16.11
N ARG A 918 -11.56 41.11 15.67
CA ARG A 918 -12.03 39.89 16.36
C ARG A 918 -10.90 39.10 17.00
N ASN A 919 -10.18 39.77 17.89
CA ASN A 919 -9.12 39.18 18.70
C ASN A 919 -9.62 38.01 19.58
N ASP A 920 -10.91 38.04 19.94
CA ASP A 920 -11.61 37.00 20.68
C ASP A 920 -11.76 35.69 19.89
N LEU A 921 -11.84 35.77 18.55
CA LEU A 921 -11.84 34.58 17.68
C LEU A 921 -10.42 34.17 17.29
N ALA A 922 -9.57 35.15 16.97
CA ALA A 922 -8.18 34.89 16.58
C ALA A 922 -7.38 34.12 17.63
N ILE A 923 -7.67 34.34 18.93
CA ILE A 923 -7.01 33.62 20.02
C ILE A 923 -7.33 32.12 20.02
N HIS A 924 -8.52 31.73 19.54
CA HIS A 924 -8.91 30.32 19.44
C HIS A 924 -8.09 29.61 18.37
N VAL A 925 -7.87 30.25 17.22
CA VAL A 925 -6.95 29.76 16.17
C VAL A 925 -5.53 29.65 16.70
N LYS A 926 -5.00 30.72 17.31
CA LYS A 926 -3.60 30.77 17.78
C LYS A 926 -3.26 29.74 18.86
N ARG A 927 -4.25 29.32 19.66
CA ARG A 927 -4.08 28.36 20.77
C ARG A 927 -4.69 26.99 20.49
N GLY A 928 -5.33 26.83 19.34
CA GLY A 928 -6.20 25.71 19.03
C GLY A 928 -5.49 24.41 18.64
N ARG A 929 -4.16 24.45 18.46
CA ARG A 929 -3.40 23.29 17.95
C ARG A 929 -3.47 22.09 18.89
N VAL A 930 -3.49 22.31 20.21
CA VAL A 930 -3.63 21.20 21.18
C VAL A 930 -5.01 20.54 21.09
N GLN A 931 -6.06 21.30 20.75
CA GLN A 931 -7.40 20.75 20.52
C GLN A 931 -7.43 19.91 19.24
N HIS A 932 -6.75 20.32 18.17
CA HIS A 932 -6.60 19.48 16.98
C HIS A 932 -5.88 18.17 17.30
N LEU A 933 -4.71 18.23 17.95
CA LEU A 933 -3.97 17.04 18.34
C LEU A 933 -4.82 16.09 19.20
N PHE A 934 -5.59 16.62 20.16
CA PHE A 934 -6.47 15.84 21.01
C PHE A 934 -7.64 15.21 20.23
N THR A 935 -8.33 15.99 19.40
CA THR A 935 -9.44 15.48 18.58
C THR A 935 -8.95 14.39 17.63
N PHE A 936 -7.82 14.58 16.95
CA PHE A 936 -7.24 13.55 16.09
C PHE A 936 -6.91 12.30 16.89
N CYS A 937 -6.14 12.40 17.98
CA CYS A 937 -5.79 11.23 18.80
C CYS A 937 -6.98 10.47 19.39
N SER A 938 -8.15 11.12 19.56
CA SER A 938 -9.34 10.51 20.16
C SER A 938 -10.10 9.55 19.23
N GLY A 939 -9.83 9.61 17.93
CA GLY A 939 -10.50 8.76 16.92
C GLY A 939 -9.59 8.40 15.76
N TYR A 940 -8.28 8.45 15.95
CA TYR A 940 -7.29 8.19 14.90
C TYR A 940 -7.19 6.71 14.59
N ASP A 941 -7.06 6.37 13.31
CA ASP A 941 -6.82 4.99 12.91
C ASP A 941 -5.40 4.53 13.28
N LEU A 942 -5.31 3.45 14.07
CA LEU A 942 -4.03 2.89 14.51
C LEU A 942 -3.36 1.98 13.47
N GLU A 943 -3.94 1.83 12.28
CA GLU A 943 -3.26 1.24 11.12
C GLU A 943 -2.12 2.13 10.61
N ASP A 944 -2.32 3.46 10.51
CA ASP A 944 -1.22 4.43 10.30
C ASP A 944 -0.50 4.71 11.62
N TRP A 945 0.24 3.71 12.03
CA TRP A 945 0.88 3.71 13.33
C TRP A 945 1.94 4.81 13.49
N ASP A 946 2.67 5.14 12.42
CA ASP A 946 3.74 6.15 12.48
C ASP A 946 3.17 7.57 12.50
N GLY A 947 2.15 7.85 11.67
CA GLY A 947 1.41 9.12 11.73
C GLY A 947 0.75 9.34 13.09
N PHE A 948 0.14 8.30 13.65
CA PHE A 948 -0.42 8.34 15.01
C PHE A 948 0.64 8.70 16.06
N LEU A 949 1.81 8.07 16.02
CA LEU A 949 2.84 8.27 17.04
C LEU A 949 3.34 9.71 17.09
N GLY A 950 3.48 10.36 15.93
CA GLY A 950 3.83 11.77 15.84
C GLY A 950 2.77 12.65 16.49
N LEU A 951 1.49 12.49 16.10
CA LEU A 951 0.36 13.19 16.71
C LEU A 951 0.26 12.99 18.22
N PHE A 952 0.38 11.75 18.68
CA PHE A 952 0.26 11.39 20.08
C PHE A 952 1.42 11.92 20.92
N ARG A 953 2.63 11.92 20.36
CA ARG A 953 3.78 12.58 20.99
C ARG A 953 3.56 14.10 21.06
N GLY A 954 3.15 14.72 19.96
CA GLY A 954 2.84 16.15 19.89
C GLY A 954 1.80 16.57 20.92
N LEU A 955 0.74 15.76 21.10
CA LEU A 955 -0.28 15.96 22.12
C LEU A 955 0.28 15.92 23.54
N ARG A 956 1.09 14.89 23.85
CA ARG A 956 1.75 14.73 25.17
C ARG A 956 2.68 15.89 25.49
N ASP A 957 3.48 16.30 24.51
CA ASP A 957 4.40 17.44 24.61
C ASP A 957 3.60 18.75 24.82
N ALA A 958 2.55 18.98 24.03
CA ALA A 958 1.69 20.17 24.14
C ALA A 958 0.92 20.26 25.46
N ALA A 959 0.47 19.12 25.99
CA ALA A 959 -0.22 19.04 27.27
C ALA A 959 0.74 19.00 28.48
N GLY A 960 2.07 18.96 28.24
CA GLY A 960 3.08 18.89 29.31
C GLY A 960 2.99 17.61 30.14
N LYS A 961 2.51 16.51 29.55
CA LYS A 961 2.21 15.24 30.22
C LYS A 961 2.89 14.09 29.51
N ASP A 962 3.82 13.43 30.19
CA ASP A 962 4.65 12.36 29.63
C ASP A 962 5.37 12.77 28.33
N GLY A 963 5.71 14.06 28.20
CA GLY A 963 6.41 14.60 27.05
C GLY A 963 7.84 14.08 26.92
N GLY A 964 8.36 14.03 25.70
CA GLY A 964 9.70 13.54 25.39
C GLY A 964 9.92 12.02 25.51
N MET A 965 8.98 11.27 26.11
CA MET A 965 9.07 9.81 26.19
C MET A 965 8.77 9.18 24.83
N GLY A 966 9.62 8.25 24.40
CA GLY A 966 9.35 7.38 23.26
C GLY A 966 8.15 6.46 23.52
N TRP A 967 7.57 5.89 22.45
CA TRP A 967 6.38 5.02 22.56
C TRP A 967 6.55 3.90 23.59
N ASP A 968 7.65 3.16 23.56
CA ASP A 968 7.81 1.98 24.41
C ASP A 968 8.00 2.31 25.88
N GLU A 969 8.65 3.43 26.16
CA GLU A 969 8.76 3.99 27.51
C GLU A 969 7.40 4.45 28.02
N TRP A 970 6.67 5.22 27.20
CA TRP A 970 5.33 5.66 27.53
C TRP A 970 4.39 4.48 27.75
N ARG A 971 4.42 3.47 26.86
CA ARG A 971 3.59 2.26 26.98
C ARG A 971 3.91 1.47 28.24
N ALA A 972 5.19 1.37 28.64
CA ALA A 972 5.56 0.70 29.89
C ALA A 972 4.98 1.46 31.10
N THR A 973 5.12 2.78 31.07
CA THR A 973 4.59 3.68 32.09
C THR A 973 3.07 3.59 32.17
N ALA A 974 2.37 3.62 31.03
CA ALA A 974 0.92 3.48 30.95
C ALA A 974 0.44 2.12 31.45
N MET A 975 1.09 1.02 31.05
CA MET A 975 0.81 -0.33 31.56
C MET A 975 0.93 -0.43 33.09
N ALA A 976 1.95 0.21 33.66
CA ALA A 976 2.13 0.25 35.11
C ALA A 976 1.11 1.17 35.79
N ARG A 977 0.82 2.33 35.18
CA ARG A 977 -0.15 3.32 35.69
C ARG A 977 -1.57 2.77 35.74
N TYR A 978 -1.96 1.96 34.75
CA TYR A 978 -3.29 1.42 34.60
C TYR A 978 -3.38 -0.07 34.97
N SER A 979 -2.41 -0.62 35.74
CA SER A 979 -2.39 -2.04 36.10
C SER A 979 -3.62 -2.50 36.89
N ASP A 980 -4.28 -1.57 37.56
CA ASP A 980 -5.48 -1.81 38.37
C ASP A 980 -6.79 -1.55 37.63
N ASP A 981 -6.71 -1.09 36.37
CA ASP A 981 -7.87 -0.85 35.53
C ASP A 981 -8.50 -2.19 35.07
N GLU A 982 -9.81 -2.35 35.30
CA GLU A 982 -10.53 -3.59 35.02
C GLU A 982 -10.55 -3.94 33.53
N GLY A 983 -10.67 -2.94 32.65
CA GLY A 983 -10.70 -3.17 31.21
C GLY A 983 -9.34 -3.63 30.69
N LEU A 984 -8.25 -3.03 31.19
CA LEU A 984 -6.90 -3.48 30.86
C LEU A 984 -6.65 -4.93 31.34
N ARG A 985 -7.08 -5.26 32.56
CA ARG A 985 -6.97 -6.63 33.11
C ARG A 985 -7.78 -7.64 32.28
N SER A 986 -8.97 -7.28 31.85
CA SER A 986 -9.82 -8.11 30.97
C SER A 986 -9.10 -8.45 29.66
N LEU A 987 -8.50 -7.46 29.00
CA LEU A 987 -7.74 -7.66 27.77
C LEU A 987 -6.49 -8.53 27.99
N LEU A 988 -5.78 -8.36 29.12
CA LEU A 988 -4.62 -9.18 29.48
C LEU A 988 -4.97 -10.66 29.68
N VAL A 989 -6.07 -10.95 30.37
CA VAL A 989 -6.54 -12.34 30.56
C VAL A 989 -6.90 -12.97 29.22
N ARG A 990 -7.64 -12.26 28.35
CA ARG A 990 -8.00 -12.77 27.01
C ARG A 990 -6.78 -13.02 26.13
N GLY A 991 -5.78 -12.15 26.19
CA GLY A 991 -4.51 -12.30 25.46
C GLY A 991 -3.64 -13.49 25.92
N THR A 992 -3.89 -14.05 27.11
CA THR A 992 -3.22 -15.27 27.60
C THR A 992 -3.95 -16.57 27.22
N HIS A 993 -5.16 -16.48 26.67
CA HIS A 993 -6.00 -17.62 26.29
C HIS A 993 -6.13 -17.84 24.77
N LYS A 994 -5.68 -16.89 23.94
CA LYS A 994 -5.40 -17.07 22.50
C LYS A 994 -3.94 -17.53 22.35
#